data_AF-A0A368YB24-F1
#
_entry.id   AF-A0A368YB24-F1
#
_cell.length_a   1.000
_cell.length_b   1.000
_cell.length_c   1.000
_cell.angle_alpha   90.00
_cell.angle_beta   90.00
_cell.angle_gamma   90.00
#
_symmetry.space_group_name_H-M   'P 1'
#
loop_
_entity.id
_entity.type
_entity.pdbx_description
1 polymer ?
#
loop_
_entity_poly.entity_id
_entity_poly.type
_entity_poly.pdbx_seq_one_letter_code
_entity_poly.pdbx_strand_id
1 'polypeptide(L)'
;MNFSDIEKRLRLINKQKKDVTQHLFSNVDILNELMAEDPTWAYFIKSNFSLDDEIYIEDEEGSSEEYLEIKKIQENKKLIDNTFTTELEETIQQQNRYYEKINFNIGLLVNDKLYEIFKDVANITRLNLNSLQDSQNQMNLFIISNTYFEENPYYYKILDTSAWQNELINYIEILNQNSIPSIFYDYNNDTDFTNFIPIAEKCETILTNSRENKRRYESQFPDKNIIYVEYAVNPHIYNPIGKHYNKETLLFKGFWDRHDKIKTNNLYSIFQGVLNSEKKVAIIDEKFSNKDKRFYFPKKLVASTYNIENNDNKKINKGYDLVIAFNKQVESHDLIDESIYQALAMSNVVFTNYNPAINNKFPHVFIANSQFETTNMLQTLSEKDILDMQVEGLRNIMTNDNSFLRIEDLLCDLGLRSRVTSKRILVVGDSDKECIEAFNQQTLTNKKFVTWDDFTLESFNNSDFIAFFSKDFEYGAYYLEDLVNGFKYSDSDFICKSTNINTNYKYNREVESLYLAMFDSQTYSYETFLKYTPEQSIKGNGLFIDNTEWKKINRDIIINSGSHERELSVIVPIYNNGKYLMYKCFQSLKRSSIFNEMEILFVDDGSTDEETIRITNRIYRENKNVKLYRFNDGGSGSASRPRNKGLDLASCKYITYLDPDNEALNDGYAQLLYEIKEDESYDTVIGNIIRFDNKKAEINYYKYVHLHNQMGIIEHPFQLLKDTSLKVQSIQAMIIKRDLLVQNQLKMVESAAGQDTLFFQEVMTKAKKAKAINVNIHLYYAAVSNSVTNTISSRFYEKYYKVELERIKFLKKNNLFEIYLNEKFVFYFTNWYLKRLILIKEDDENEAIEIIKKIYDMYAPYIQIESSILRTFEKYSKAGENVKLMSFLREYFRRKTIVNKKIIKV
;
A
#
# COMPACT_ATOMS: atom_id res chain seq x y z
N MET A 1 2.62 46.20 -23.69
CA MET A 1 2.19 45.25 -24.73
C MET A 1 0.68 45.33 -24.83
N ASN A 2 0.13 45.52 -26.03
CA ASN A 2 -1.31 45.50 -26.29
C ASN A 2 -1.78 44.03 -26.37
N PHE A 3 -3.01 43.74 -25.95
CA PHE A 3 -3.68 42.44 -26.03
C PHE A 3 -3.53 41.75 -27.39
N SER A 4 -3.53 42.53 -28.48
CA SER A 4 -3.31 42.04 -29.85
C SER A 4 -1.91 41.43 -30.07
N ASP A 5 -0.86 41.97 -29.42
CA ASP A 5 0.50 41.42 -29.50
C ASP A 5 0.64 40.14 -28.69
N ILE A 6 -0.11 40.03 -27.58
CA ILE A 6 -0.16 38.82 -26.76
C ILE A 6 -0.86 37.70 -27.54
N GLU A 7 -1.99 37.99 -28.20
CA GLU A 7 -2.69 37.02 -29.05
C GLU A 7 -1.82 36.54 -30.22
N LYS A 8 -1.08 37.44 -30.89
CA LYS A 8 -0.15 37.06 -31.95
C LYS A 8 0.98 36.17 -31.45
N ARG A 9 1.54 36.45 -30.27
CA ARG A 9 2.56 35.60 -29.65
C ARG A 9 2.01 34.24 -29.24
N LEU A 10 0.80 34.19 -28.68
CA LEU A 10 0.14 32.92 -28.32
C LEU A 10 -0.14 32.06 -29.57
N ARG A 11 -0.59 32.66 -30.67
CA ARG A 11 -0.78 31.95 -31.95
C ARG A 11 0.54 31.44 -32.52
N LEU A 12 1.62 32.21 -32.39
CA LEU A 12 2.95 31.80 -32.83
C LEU A 12 3.50 30.63 -31.98
N ILE A 13 3.33 30.70 -30.65
CA ILE A 13 3.71 29.63 -29.73
C ILE A 13 2.92 28.35 -30.02
N ASN A 14 1.61 28.44 -30.26
CA ASN A 14 0.79 27.29 -30.59
C ASN A 14 1.17 26.67 -31.95
N LYS A 15 1.53 27.51 -32.93
CA LYS A 15 2.04 27.02 -34.22
C LYS A 15 3.37 26.30 -34.04
N GLN A 16 4.30 26.86 -33.28
CA GLN A 16 5.59 26.22 -32.99
C GLN A 16 5.43 24.91 -32.20
N LYS A 17 4.50 24.86 -31.25
CA LYS A 17 4.13 23.61 -30.56
C LYS A 17 3.66 22.56 -31.55
N LYS A 18 2.77 22.93 -32.48
CA LYS A 18 2.23 22.01 -33.50
C LYS A 18 3.30 21.52 -34.46
N ASP A 19 4.21 22.39 -34.89
CA ASP A 19 5.32 22.04 -35.77
C ASP A 19 6.32 21.09 -35.08
N VAL A 20 6.61 21.32 -33.79
CA VAL A 20 7.45 20.42 -32.96
C VAL A 20 6.75 19.07 -32.74
N THR A 21 5.45 19.06 -32.46
CA THR A 21 4.66 17.83 -32.32
C THR A 21 4.62 17.04 -33.63
N GLN A 22 4.48 17.70 -34.79
CA GLN A 22 4.55 17.03 -36.10
C GLN A 22 5.93 16.43 -36.38
N HIS A 23 7.00 17.11 -35.98
CA HIS A 23 8.35 16.56 -36.10
C HIS A 23 8.61 15.38 -35.16
N LEU A 24 8.02 15.40 -33.96
CA LEU A 24 8.01 14.26 -33.04
C LEU A 24 7.32 13.03 -33.65
N PHE A 25 6.19 13.21 -34.35
CA PHE A 25 5.50 12.12 -35.04
C PHE A 25 6.29 11.53 -36.20
N SER A 26 7.02 12.34 -36.99
CA SER A 26 7.89 11.80 -38.06
C SER A 26 9.07 10.96 -37.52
N ASN A 27 9.45 11.15 -36.27
CA ASN A 27 10.47 10.33 -35.63
C ASN A 27 9.91 8.99 -35.14
N VAL A 28 8.60 8.85 -34.92
CA VAL A 28 7.98 7.59 -34.45
C VAL A 28 8.15 6.46 -35.45
N ASP A 29 8.05 6.74 -36.75
CA ASP A 29 8.23 5.72 -37.78
C ASP A 29 9.69 5.23 -37.86
N ILE A 30 10.65 6.15 -37.70
CA ILE A 30 12.09 5.82 -37.63
C ILE A 30 12.40 5.02 -36.34
N LEU A 31 11.77 5.38 -35.23
CA LEU A 31 11.91 4.68 -33.96
C LEU A 31 11.35 3.24 -34.05
N ASN A 32 10.24 3.04 -34.78
CA ASN A 32 9.66 1.72 -35.03
C ASN A 32 10.55 0.86 -35.95
N GLU A 33 11.18 1.44 -36.97
CA GLU A 33 12.16 0.74 -37.81
C GLU A 33 13.41 0.32 -37.02
N LEU A 34 13.96 1.23 -36.18
CA LEU A 34 15.11 0.92 -35.33
C LEU A 34 14.80 -0.16 -34.27
N MET A 35 13.59 -0.16 -33.72
CA MET A 35 13.11 -1.20 -32.79
C MET A 35 12.90 -2.56 -33.46
N ALA A 36 12.59 -2.60 -34.75
CA ALA A 36 12.45 -3.82 -35.52
C ALA A 36 13.81 -4.43 -35.92
N GLU A 37 14.85 -3.61 -36.06
CA GLU A 37 16.22 -4.05 -36.37
C GLU A 37 16.99 -4.53 -35.14
N ASP A 38 16.88 -3.84 -33.99
CA ASP A 38 17.52 -4.24 -32.73
C ASP A 38 16.62 -3.90 -31.52
N PRO A 39 16.15 -4.91 -30.75
CA PRO A 39 15.28 -4.72 -29.59
C PRO A 39 15.85 -3.80 -28.51
N THR A 40 17.17 -3.61 -28.45
CA THR A 40 17.82 -2.71 -27.47
C THR A 40 17.48 -1.24 -27.71
N TRP A 41 17.12 -0.83 -28.94
CA TRP A 41 16.65 0.54 -29.22
C TRP A 41 15.35 0.86 -28.50
N ALA A 42 14.44 -0.11 -28.34
CA ALA A 42 13.20 0.09 -27.59
C ALA A 42 13.49 0.58 -26.15
N TYR A 43 14.61 0.14 -25.59
CA TYR A 43 15.07 0.49 -24.27
C TYR A 43 15.79 1.84 -24.22
N PHE A 44 16.66 2.12 -25.20
CA PHE A 44 17.32 3.43 -25.35
C PHE A 44 16.31 4.57 -25.50
N ILE A 45 15.24 4.33 -26.26
CA ILE A 45 14.17 5.30 -26.50
C ILE A 45 13.35 5.55 -25.22
N LYS A 46 12.97 4.47 -24.51
CA LYS A 46 12.25 4.53 -23.23
C LYS A 46 13.05 5.21 -22.11
N SER A 47 14.38 5.17 -22.15
CA SER A 47 15.26 5.74 -21.12
C SER A 47 15.71 7.17 -21.39
N ASN A 48 15.79 7.59 -22.65
CA ASN A 48 16.31 8.93 -23.02
C ASN A 48 15.24 9.94 -23.44
N PHE A 49 14.06 9.49 -23.88
CA PHE A 49 12.93 10.38 -24.13
C PHE A 49 12.00 10.34 -22.93
N SER A 50 12.21 11.23 -21.96
CA SER A 50 11.26 11.48 -20.88
C SER A 50 9.98 12.08 -21.46
N LEU A 51 9.02 11.25 -21.85
CA LEU A 51 7.62 11.65 -21.93
C LEU A 51 7.07 11.68 -20.49
N ASP A 52 7.65 12.52 -19.63
CA ASP A 52 7.12 12.74 -18.28
C ASP A 52 5.95 13.72 -18.33
N ASP A 53 4.82 13.21 -17.87
CA ASP A 53 3.81 13.81 -16.99
C ASP A 53 2.98 15.03 -17.43
N GLU A 54 3.09 15.52 -18.67
CA GLU A 54 2.07 16.43 -19.25
C GLU A 54 1.68 16.04 -20.68
N ILE A 55 1.05 14.87 -20.85
CA ILE A 55 0.07 14.75 -21.94
C ILE A 55 -1.08 15.66 -21.54
N TYR A 56 -0.99 16.94 -21.95
CA TYR A 56 -2.16 17.79 -22.05
C TYR A 56 -3.18 16.99 -22.86
N ILE A 57 -4.31 16.68 -22.22
CA ILE A 57 -5.49 16.13 -22.90
C ILE A 57 -5.93 17.22 -23.88
N GLU A 58 -5.34 17.26 -25.08
CA GLU A 58 -6.10 17.66 -26.24
C GLU A 58 -7.12 16.55 -26.41
N ASP A 59 -8.31 16.82 -25.88
CA ASP A 59 -9.51 16.05 -26.12
C ASP A 59 -9.51 15.63 -27.60
N GLU A 60 -9.32 14.35 -27.89
CA GLU A 60 -9.93 13.75 -29.07
C GLU A 60 -11.45 13.73 -28.77
N GLU A 61 -12.05 14.92 -28.75
CA GLU A 61 -13.48 15.14 -28.69
C GLU A 61 -14.04 14.58 -29.99
N GLY A 62 -14.38 13.29 -29.97
CA GLY A 62 -15.37 12.76 -30.91
C GLY A 62 -16.64 13.61 -30.79
N SER A 63 -17.36 13.79 -31.90
CA SER A 63 -18.63 14.50 -31.83
C SER A 63 -19.54 13.81 -30.81
N SER A 64 -20.40 14.58 -30.12
CA SER A 64 -21.33 13.98 -29.16
C SER A 64 -22.25 12.95 -29.81
N GLU A 65 -22.45 13.05 -31.13
CA GLU A 65 -23.17 12.05 -31.94
C GLU A 65 -22.38 10.75 -32.05
N GLU A 66 -21.08 10.81 -32.35
CA GLU A 66 -20.20 9.63 -32.43
C GLU A 66 -20.10 8.89 -31.08
N TYR A 67 -20.01 9.62 -29.97
CA TYR A 67 -20.05 9.03 -28.63
C TYR A 67 -21.37 8.28 -28.37
N LEU A 68 -22.50 8.89 -28.75
CA LEU A 68 -23.82 8.29 -28.57
C LEU A 68 -24.04 7.08 -29.49
N GLU A 69 -23.45 7.05 -30.68
CA GLU A 69 -23.50 5.89 -31.58
C GLU A 69 -22.74 4.70 -31.00
N ILE A 70 -21.50 4.90 -30.52
CA ILE A 70 -20.73 3.83 -29.86
C ILE A 70 -21.49 3.31 -28.63
N LYS A 71 -22.07 4.22 -27.85
CA LYS A 71 -22.85 3.88 -26.66
C LYS A 71 -24.09 3.05 -26.98
N LYS A 72 -24.83 3.35 -28.06
CA LYS A 72 -25.96 2.53 -28.53
C LYS A 72 -25.54 1.11 -28.87
N ILE A 73 -24.35 0.93 -29.45
CA ILE A 73 -23.79 -0.41 -29.73
C ILE A 73 -23.50 -1.15 -28.41
N GLN A 74 -22.95 -0.46 -27.40
CA GLN A 74 -22.62 -1.07 -26.11
C GLN A 74 -23.83 -1.28 -25.19
N GLU A 75 -24.94 -0.58 -25.40
CA GLU A 75 -26.10 -0.55 -24.50
C GLU A 75 -26.63 -1.95 -24.18
N ASN A 76 -26.68 -2.85 -25.18
CA ASN A 76 -27.17 -4.22 -25.04
C ASN A 76 -26.05 -5.27 -24.89
N LYS A 77 -24.79 -4.84 -24.87
CA LYS A 77 -23.65 -5.75 -24.76
C LYS A 77 -23.52 -6.18 -23.30
N LYS A 78 -23.69 -7.48 -23.05
CA LYS A 78 -23.37 -8.05 -21.74
C LYS A 78 -21.86 -8.21 -21.61
N LEU A 79 -21.31 -7.81 -20.46
CA LEU A 79 -19.89 -8.03 -20.17
C LEU A 79 -19.61 -9.50 -19.88
N ILE A 80 -20.61 -10.16 -19.31
CA ILE A 80 -20.59 -11.54 -18.85
C ILE A 80 -21.62 -12.34 -19.65
N ASP A 81 -21.22 -13.47 -20.24
CA ASP A 81 -22.13 -14.34 -20.98
C ASP A 81 -23.13 -15.04 -20.05
N ASN A 82 -24.30 -15.41 -20.57
CA ASN A 82 -25.38 -16.03 -19.81
C ASN A 82 -24.92 -17.31 -19.09
N THR A 83 -23.98 -18.06 -19.67
CA THR A 83 -23.39 -19.28 -19.10
C THR A 83 -22.71 -19.05 -17.74
N PHE A 84 -21.99 -17.93 -17.59
CA PHE A 84 -21.34 -17.53 -16.34
C PHE A 84 -22.36 -17.09 -15.28
N THR A 85 -23.46 -16.48 -15.71
CA THR A 85 -24.54 -16.05 -14.80
C THR A 85 -25.25 -17.26 -14.16
N THR A 86 -25.48 -18.33 -14.94
CA THR A 86 -26.12 -19.56 -14.43
C THR A 86 -25.24 -20.31 -13.42
N GLU A 87 -23.94 -20.42 -13.67
CA GLU A 87 -22.99 -21.04 -12.71
C GLU A 87 -22.91 -20.26 -11.38
N LEU A 88 -23.07 -18.93 -11.41
CA LEU A 88 -23.10 -18.07 -10.22
C LEU A 88 -24.43 -18.10 -9.45
N GLU A 89 -25.52 -18.53 -10.08
CA GLU A 89 -26.85 -18.65 -9.47
C GLU A 89 -27.02 -19.98 -8.71
N GLU A 90 -26.33 -21.05 -9.14
CA GLU A 90 -26.34 -22.36 -8.47
C GLU A 90 -25.57 -22.38 -7.13
N THR A 91 -24.72 -21.40 -6.87
CA THR A 91 -23.85 -21.30 -5.66
C THR A 91 -24.51 -20.75 -4.38
N ILE A 92 -25.83 -20.56 -4.35
CA ILE A 92 -26.47 -19.76 -3.29
C ILE A 92 -26.93 -20.62 -2.10
N GLN A 93 -26.09 -20.73 -1.09
CA GLN A 93 -26.53 -20.63 0.30
C GLN A 93 -25.78 -19.46 0.97
N GLN A 94 -26.55 -18.43 1.33
CA GLN A 94 -26.08 -17.17 1.93
C GLN A 94 -25.85 -17.34 3.44
N GLN A 95 -24.94 -18.24 3.81
CA GLN A 95 -24.57 -18.50 5.19
C GLN A 95 -23.06 -18.72 5.29
N ASN A 96 -22.56 -18.71 6.53
CA ASN A 96 -21.19 -19.06 6.85
C ASN A 96 -21.19 -20.00 8.06
N ARG A 97 -20.13 -20.78 8.22
CA ARG A 97 -20.01 -21.75 9.33
C ARG A 97 -19.16 -21.25 10.50
N TYR A 98 -18.48 -20.12 10.33
CA TYR A 98 -17.56 -19.61 11.35
C TYR A 98 -18.25 -18.70 12.39
N TYR A 99 -19.04 -17.73 11.91
CA TYR A 99 -19.75 -16.74 12.69
C TYR A 99 -21.19 -17.18 12.95
N GLU A 100 -21.61 -17.03 14.20
CA GLU A 100 -23.01 -17.13 14.58
C GLU A 100 -23.67 -15.76 14.45
N LYS A 101 -24.91 -15.73 13.93
CA LYS A 101 -25.68 -14.48 13.86
C LYS A 101 -25.86 -13.92 15.28
N ILE A 102 -25.49 -12.67 15.48
CA ILE A 102 -25.57 -12.02 16.78
C ILE A 102 -27.05 -11.87 17.15
N ASN A 103 -27.48 -12.56 18.20
CA ASN A 103 -28.83 -12.40 18.75
C ASN A 103 -28.97 -11.06 19.49
N PHE A 104 -29.03 -9.97 18.73
CA PHE A 104 -29.10 -8.58 19.19
C PHE A 104 -29.84 -7.76 18.13
N ASN A 105 -30.83 -6.97 18.55
CA ASN A 105 -31.71 -6.26 17.61
C ASN A 105 -31.16 -4.86 17.32
N ILE A 106 -30.84 -4.56 16.07
CA ILE A 106 -30.25 -3.28 15.65
C ILE A 106 -31.14 -2.61 14.61
N GLY A 107 -31.56 -1.37 14.87
CA GLY A 107 -32.24 -0.52 13.90
C GLY A 107 -31.25 0.27 13.07
N LEU A 108 -31.35 0.19 11.74
CA LEU A 108 -30.50 0.93 10.81
C LEU A 108 -31.30 1.92 9.97
N LEU A 109 -30.94 3.20 10.07
CA LEU A 109 -31.40 4.27 9.16
C LEU A 109 -30.23 4.66 8.24
N VAL A 110 -30.08 3.90 7.17
CA VAL A 110 -28.94 3.94 6.24
C VAL A 110 -29.38 3.69 4.80
N ASN A 111 -28.49 3.93 3.84
CA ASN A 111 -28.73 3.67 2.42
C ASN A 111 -28.70 2.16 2.06
N ASP A 112 -29.06 1.80 0.83
CA ASP A 112 -29.09 0.38 0.39
C ASP A 112 -27.72 -0.29 0.55
N LYS A 113 -26.65 0.44 0.21
CA LYS A 113 -25.29 -0.09 0.21
C LYS A 113 -24.82 -0.47 1.62
N LEU A 114 -24.98 0.43 2.59
CA LEU A 114 -24.54 0.22 3.96
C LEU A 114 -25.41 -0.80 4.68
N TYR A 115 -26.70 -0.86 4.36
CA TYR A 115 -27.59 -1.90 4.87
C TYR A 115 -27.10 -3.30 4.47
N GLU A 116 -26.73 -3.50 3.21
CA GLU A 116 -26.22 -4.79 2.71
C GLU A 116 -24.93 -5.23 3.41
N ILE A 117 -24.09 -4.30 3.87
CA ILE A 117 -22.85 -4.62 4.60
C ILE A 117 -23.17 -5.29 5.97
N PHE A 118 -24.25 -4.87 6.64
CA PHE A 118 -24.54 -5.29 8.01
C PHE A 118 -25.74 -6.23 8.19
N LYS A 119 -26.62 -6.36 7.18
CA LYS A 119 -27.91 -7.08 7.29
C LYS A 119 -27.83 -8.50 7.86
N ASP A 120 -26.72 -9.21 7.64
CA ASP A 120 -26.56 -10.61 8.02
C ASP A 120 -25.90 -10.80 9.39
N VAL A 121 -25.37 -9.73 9.98
CA VAL A 121 -24.51 -9.80 11.17
C VAL A 121 -25.31 -10.00 12.46
N ALA A 122 -26.47 -9.35 12.55
CA ALA A 122 -27.34 -9.37 13.73
C ALA A 122 -28.82 -9.35 13.31
N ASN A 123 -29.75 -9.23 14.26
CA ASN A 123 -31.16 -9.04 13.94
C ASN A 123 -31.38 -7.59 13.48
N ILE A 124 -31.07 -7.32 12.22
CA ILE A 124 -31.14 -5.98 11.63
C ILE A 124 -32.58 -5.64 11.20
N THR A 125 -33.08 -4.50 11.66
CA THR A 125 -34.32 -3.87 11.18
C THR A 125 -33.97 -2.65 10.36
N ARG A 126 -34.34 -2.63 9.09
CA ARG A 126 -34.18 -1.44 8.25
C ARG A 126 -35.28 -0.43 8.56
N LEU A 127 -34.89 0.80 8.82
CA LEU A 127 -35.79 1.90 9.17
C LEU A 127 -35.82 2.94 8.05
N ASN A 128 -36.93 3.67 7.98
CA ASN A 128 -37.09 4.88 7.17
C ASN A 128 -37.70 5.97 8.05
N LEU A 129 -37.50 7.25 7.68
CA LEU A 129 -38.05 8.38 8.45
C LEU A 129 -39.57 8.27 8.66
N ASN A 130 -40.30 7.80 7.65
CA ASN A 130 -41.76 7.66 7.70
C ASN A 130 -42.26 6.52 8.62
N SER A 131 -41.37 5.65 9.11
CA SER A 131 -41.74 4.44 9.88
C SER A 131 -41.06 4.37 11.25
N LEU A 132 -40.51 5.49 11.74
CA LEU A 132 -39.76 5.52 13.01
C LEU A 132 -40.65 5.16 14.22
N GLN A 133 -41.91 5.64 14.24
CA GLN A 133 -42.81 5.50 15.39
C GLN A 133 -43.23 4.05 15.69
N ASP A 134 -43.30 3.18 14.68
CA ASP A 134 -43.75 1.78 14.82
C ASP A 134 -42.67 0.82 15.35
N SER A 135 -41.42 1.27 15.45
CA SER A 135 -40.24 0.41 15.63
C SER A 135 -39.63 0.39 17.04
N GLN A 136 -40.15 1.19 17.97
CA GLN A 136 -39.52 1.46 19.28
C GLN A 136 -39.39 0.24 20.20
N ASN A 137 -40.31 -0.72 20.13
CA ASN A 137 -40.46 -1.77 21.16
C ASN A 137 -39.59 -3.02 20.97
N GLN A 138 -38.72 -3.08 19.95
CA GLN A 138 -37.97 -4.30 19.62
C GLN A 138 -36.47 -4.12 19.41
N MET A 139 -35.90 -2.93 19.62
CA MET A 139 -34.50 -2.64 19.29
C MET A 139 -33.62 -2.46 20.54
N ASN A 140 -32.36 -2.91 20.44
CA ASN A 140 -31.34 -2.75 21.47
C ASN A 140 -30.31 -1.66 21.12
N LEU A 141 -30.21 -1.28 19.84
CA LEU A 141 -29.30 -0.26 19.35
C LEU A 141 -29.89 0.41 18.11
N PHE A 142 -29.73 1.72 18.00
CA PHE A 142 -30.12 2.48 16.81
C PHE A 142 -28.88 3.12 16.16
N ILE A 143 -28.70 2.89 14.86
CA ILE A 143 -27.61 3.49 14.08
C ILE A 143 -28.20 4.28 12.92
N ILE A 144 -27.81 5.55 12.82
CA ILE A 144 -28.11 6.42 11.68
C ILE A 144 -26.82 6.83 10.99
N SER A 145 -26.83 6.86 9.65
CA SER A 145 -25.68 7.34 8.87
C SER A 145 -26.07 8.49 7.93
N ASN A 146 -25.10 9.37 7.65
CA ASN A 146 -25.23 10.40 6.62
C ASN A 146 -25.52 9.82 5.22
N THR A 147 -25.17 8.56 4.95
CA THR A 147 -25.45 7.85 3.69
C THR A 147 -26.93 7.84 3.31
N TYR A 148 -27.85 7.74 4.29
CA TYR A 148 -29.30 7.69 4.03
C TYR A 148 -29.80 8.91 3.24
N PHE A 149 -29.18 10.07 3.47
CA PHE A 149 -29.60 11.34 2.88
C PHE A 149 -29.05 11.56 1.46
N GLU A 150 -28.02 10.83 1.04
CA GLU A 150 -27.48 10.91 -0.32
C GLU A 150 -28.41 10.31 -1.37
N GLU A 151 -29.05 9.18 -1.04
CA GLU A 151 -30.06 8.54 -1.89
C GLU A 151 -31.38 9.33 -1.92
N ASN A 152 -31.54 10.28 -0.99
CA ASN A 152 -32.74 11.09 -0.84
C ASN A 152 -32.40 12.59 -0.89
N PRO A 153 -31.94 13.12 -2.05
CA PRO A 153 -31.46 14.50 -2.18
C PRO A 153 -32.52 15.57 -1.90
N TYR A 154 -33.80 15.18 -1.75
CA TYR A 154 -34.86 16.01 -1.18
C TYR A 154 -34.46 16.57 0.20
N TYR A 155 -33.85 15.76 1.06
CA TYR A 155 -33.43 16.20 2.40
C TYR A 155 -32.19 17.10 2.40
N TYR A 156 -31.40 17.12 1.32
CA TYR A 156 -30.23 17.99 1.15
C TYR A 156 -30.55 19.37 0.57
N LYS A 157 -31.66 19.52 -0.18
CA LYS A 157 -31.98 20.73 -0.98
C LYS A 157 -33.03 21.65 -0.36
N ILE A 158 -33.64 21.29 0.76
CA ILE A 158 -34.68 22.11 1.39
C ILE A 158 -34.01 23.15 2.28
N LEU A 159 -34.25 24.43 1.97
CA LEU A 159 -33.80 25.60 2.75
C LEU A 159 -34.39 25.64 4.17
N ASP A 160 -35.40 24.81 4.47
CA ASP A 160 -36.01 24.60 5.78
C ASP A 160 -35.61 23.21 6.32
N THR A 161 -34.33 23.07 6.68
CA THR A 161 -33.75 21.83 7.22
C THR A 161 -34.37 21.39 8.56
N SER A 162 -35.26 22.20 9.16
CA SER A 162 -35.70 22.03 10.54
C SER A 162 -36.68 20.86 10.77
N ALA A 163 -37.64 20.60 9.88
CA ALA A 163 -38.77 19.73 10.21
C ALA A 163 -38.39 18.25 10.40
N TRP A 164 -37.74 17.63 9.41
CA TRP A 164 -37.34 16.22 9.49
C TRP A 164 -36.18 16.00 10.47
N GLN A 165 -35.30 17.00 10.62
CA GLN A 165 -34.22 16.97 11.61
C GLN A 165 -34.80 16.97 13.02
N ASN A 166 -35.80 17.81 13.29
CA ASN A 166 -36.48 17.85 14.58
C ASN A 166 -37.22 16.54 14.86
N GLU A 167 -37.89 15.94 13.88
CA GLU A 167 -38.54 14.64 14.04
C GLU A 167 -37.52 13.55 14.43
N LEU A 168 -36.39 13.50 13.73
CA LEU A 168 -35.33 12.54 14.03
C LEU A 168 -34.67 12.80 15.40
N ILE A 169 -34.42 14.07 15.74
CA ILE A 169 -33.88 14.46 17.05
C ILE A 169 -34.85 14.03 18.16
N ASN A 170 -36.14 14.32 18.01
CA ASN A 170 -37.17 13.90 18.97
C ASN A 170 -37.19 12.37 19.11
N TYR A 171 -37.05 11.64 18.00
CA TYR A 171 -36.96 10.18 18.03
C TYR A 171 -35.73 9.69 18.81
N ILE A 172 -34.55 10.26 18.56
CA ILE A 172 -33.32 9.94 19.30
C ILE A 172 -33.49 10.25 20.80
N GLU A 173 -34.13 11.37 21.14
CA GLU A 173 -34.42 11.71 22.54
C GLU A 173 -35.35 10.69 23.21
N ILE A 174 -36.36 10.18 22.50
CA ILE A 174 -37.24 9.11 22.99
C ILE A 174 -36.44 7.81 23.19
N LEU A 175 -35.54 7.45 22.28
CA LEU A 175 -34.68 6.27 22.43
C LEU A 175 -33.78 6.40 23.67
N ASN A 176 -33.16 7.57 23.85
CA ASN A 176 -32.31 7.85 25.00
C ASN A 176 -33.10 7.77 26.32
N GLN A 177 -34.35 8.28 26.36
CA GLN A 177 -35.24 8.14 27.53
C GLN A 177 -35.56 6.68 27.87
N ASN A 178 -35.60 5.81 26.86
CA ASN A 178 -35.82 4.37 27.01
C ASN A 178 -34.51 3.57 27.19
N SER A 179 -33.37 4.23 27.40
CA SER A 179 -32.05 3.59 27.55
C SER A 179 -31.63 2.73 26.34
N ILE A 180 -32.07 3.11 25.13
CA ILE A 180 -31.61 2.49 23.89
C ILE A 180 -30.46 3.36 23.34
N PRO A 181 -29.22 2.84 23.27
CA PRO A 181 -28.08 3.60 22.76
C PRO A 181 -28.30 3.99 21.29
N SER A 182 -27.83 5.19 20.94
CA SER A 182 -27.95 5.75 19.60
C SER A 182 -26.58 6.15 19.05
N ILE A 183 -26.35 5.81 17.78
CA ILE A 183 -25.09 6.04 17.08
C ILE A 183 -25.34 6.89 15.84
N PHE A 184 -24.56 7.97 15.71
CA PHE A 184 -24.40 8.66 14.44
C PHE A 184 -23.14 8.16 13.73
N TYR A 185 -23.28 7.59 12.54
CA TYR A 185 -22.17 7.09 11.73
C TYR A 185 -21.91 8.00 10.52
N ASP A 186 -20.86 8.83 10.65
CA ASP A 186 -20.27 9.56 9.54
C ASP A 186 -19.46 8.60 8.65
N TYR A 187 -20.11 8.02 7.65
CA TYR A 187 -19.55 6.99 6.77
C TYR A 187 -18.86 7.58 5.53
N ASN A 188 -19.38 8.70 4.99
CA ASN A 188 -18.86 9.30 3.76
C ASN A 188 -17.81 10.39 4.00
N ASN A 189 -17.55 10.77 5.25
CA ASN A 189 -16.61 11.82 5.63
C ASN A 189 -16.94 13.17 4.97
N ASP A 190 -18.22 13.56 4.96
CA ASP A 190 -18.62 14.81 4.31
C ASP A 190 -17.89 16.01 4.94
N THR A 191 -17.26 16.81 4.10
CA THR A 191 -16.50 17.99 4.53
C THR A 191 -17.40 19.13 5.03
N ASP A 192 -18.67 19.17 4.61
CA ASP A 192 -19.63 20.23 4.94
C ASP A 192 -20.58 19.88 6.13
N PHE A 193 -20.00 19.30 7.18
CA PHE A 193 -20.51 18.95 8.54
C PHE A 193 -21.78 19.65 9.06
N THR A 194 -22.05 20.89 8.68
CA THR A 194 -23.08 21.77 9.24
C THR A 194 -24.47 21.14 9.33
N ASN A 195 -24.87 20.30 8.37
CA ASN A 195 -26.24 19.79 8.32
C ASN A 195 -26.52 18.66 9.32
N PHE A 196 -25.50 17.90 9.75
CA PHE A 196 -25.69 16.70 10.59
C PHE A 196 -25.17 16.84 12.02
N ILE A 197 -24.46 17.93 12.34
CA ILE A 197 -24.02 18.27 13.70
C ILE A 197 -25.16 18.17 14.74
N PRO A 198 -26.37 18.71 14.51
CA PRO A 198 -27.46 18.62 15.50
C PRO A 198 -27.90 17.18 15.80
N ILE A 199 -27.82 16.28 14.82
CA ILE A 199 -28.15 14.86 14.98
C ILE A 199 -27.02 14.15 15.73
N ALA A 200 -25.77 14.37 15.32
CA ALA A 200 -24.59 13.82 15.97
C ALA A 200 -24.49 14.25 17.45
N GLU A 201 -24.87 15.49 17.77
CA GLU A 201 -24.94 16.02 19.14
C GLU A 201 -25.94 15.25 20.03
N LYS A 202 -27.00 14.70 19.43
CA LYS A 202 -28.06 13.98 20.18
C LYS A 202 -27.79 12.49 20.34
N CYS A 203 -27.00 11.90 19.44
CA CYS A 203 -26.55 10.52 19.57
C CYS A 203 -25.52 10.35 20.69
N GLU A 204 -25.56 9.23 21.41
CA GLU A 204 -24.62 8.94 22.50
C GLU A 204 -23.19 8.75 21.98
N THR A 205 -23.05 8.03 20.87
CA THR A 205 -21.77 7.71 20.23
C THR A 205 -21.72 8.23 18.80
N ILE A 206 -20.54 8.66 18.37
CA ILE A 206 -20.26 9.04 16.99
C ILE A 206 -19.22 8.09 16.41
N LEU A 207 -19.54 7.47 15.28
CA LEU A 207 -18.62 6.67 14.49
C LEU A 207 -18.12 7.49 13.30
N THR A 208 -16.84 7.35 12.99
CA THR A 208 -16.25 7.91 11.77
C THR A 208 -15.13 7.03 11.25
N ASN A 209 -14.98 6.99 9.93
CA ASN A 209 -13.89 6.32 9.24
C ASN A 209 -12.73 7.25 8.89
N SER A 210 -12.76 8.51 9.32
CA SER A 210 -11.64 9.45 9.18
C SER A 210 -11.06 9.83 10.54
N ARG A 211 -9.75 9.64 10.72
CA ARG A 211 -9.04 10.11 11.92
C ARG A 211 -9.02 11.64 12.02
N GLU A 212 -9.08 12.33 10.89
CA GLU A 212 -9.23 13.79 10.87
C GLU A 212 -10.60 14.19 11.42
N ASN A 213 -11.68 13.56 10.95
CA ASN A 213 -13.03 13.83 11.46
C ASN A 213 -13.16 13.42 12.92
N LYS A 214 -12.50 12.33 13.34
CA LYS A 214 -12.45 11.93 14.76
C LYS A 214 -11.94 13.09 15.62
N ARG A 215 -10.79 13.67 15.29
CA ARG A 215 -10.22 14.81 16.03
C ARG A 215 -11.13 16.03 16.04
N ARG A 216 -11.84 16.28 14.93
CA ARG A 216 -12.83 17.36 14.84
C ARG A 216 -14.01 17.11 15.79
N TYR A 217 -14.59 15.92 15.77
CA TYR A 217 -15.67 15.54 16.69
C TYR A 217 -15.22 15.54 18.16
N GLU A 218 -14.02 15.04 18.48
CA GLU A 218 -13.45 15.11 19.84
C GLU A 218 -13.29 16.57 20.32
N SER A 219 -12.91 17.48 19.43
CA SER A 219 -12.80 18.90 19.76
C SER A 219 -14.15 19.59 19.93
N GLN A 220 -15.19 19.12 19.22
CA GLN A 220 -16.52 19.74 19.22
C GLN A 220 -17.42 19.16 20.32
N PHE A 221 -17.28 17.88 20.62
CA PHE A 221 -18.06 17.13 21.61
C PHE A 221 -17.12 16.38 22.57
N PRO A 222 -16.45 17.08 23.51
CA PRO A 222 -15.45 16.46 24.39
C PRO A 222 -16.01 15.35 25.30
N ASP A 223 -17.30 15.41 25.61
CA ASP A 223 -17.98 14.48 26.52
C ASP A 223 -18.61 13.26 25.81
N LYS A 224 -18.46 13.14 24.48
CA LYS A 224 -19.03 12.03 23.71
C LYS A 224 -18.00 10.93 23.43
N ASN A 225 -18.52 9.72 23.28
CA ASN A 225 -17.71 8.60 22.78
C ASN A 225 -17.55 8.72 21.26
N ILE A 226 -16.31 8.98 20.79
CA ILE A 226 -15.99 9.09 19.36
C ILE A 226 -15.09 7.92 18.96
N ILE A 227 -15.60 7.02 18.12
CA ILE A 227 -14.90 5.79 17.73
C ILE A 227 -14.50 5.87 16.26
N TYR A 228 -13.23 5.54 15.99
CA TYR A 228 -12.74 5.34 14.63
C TYR A 228 -13.04 3.92 14.18
N VAL A 229 -13.69 3.77 13.02
CA VAL A 229 -14.02 2.47 12.43
C VAL A 229 -13.63 2.44 10.96
N GLU A 230 -12.87 1.42 10.59
CA GLU A 230 -12.51 1.17 9.20
C GLU A 230 -13.67 0.52 8.43
N TYR A 231 -13.64 0.63 7.11
CA TYR A 231 -14.61 -0.06 6.25
C TYR A 231 -14.54 -1.58 6.44
N ALA A 232 -15.66 -2.25 6.20
CA ALA A 232 -15.79 -3.69 6.30
C ALA A 232 -16.59 -4.25 5.12
N VAL A 233 -16.36 -5.51 4.80
CA VAL A 233 -17.16 -6.24 3.79
C VAL A 233 -18.09 -7.23 4.46
N ASN A 234 -19.26 -7.47 3.85
CA ASN A 234 -20.09 -8.62 4.21
C ASN A 234 -19.57 -9.88 3.49
N PRO A 235 -19.04 -10.89 4.20
CA PRO A 235 -18.53 -12.12 3.60
C PRO A 235 -19.57 -12.91 2.79
N HIS A 236 -20.87 -12.77 3.10
CA HIS A 236 -21.92 -13.45 2.34
C HIS A 236 -22.13 -12.85 0.95
N ILE A 237 -21.75 -11.59 0.76
CA ILE A 237 -21.93 -10.85 -0.50
C ILE A 237 -20.62 -10.81 -1.28
N TYR A 238 -19.55 -10.39 -0.61
CA TYR A 238 -18.23 -10.21 -1.21
C TYR A 238 -17.33 -11.37 -0.79
N ASN A 239 -17.22 -12.34 -1.68
CA ASN A 239 -16.43 -13.55 -1.49
C ASN A 239 -15.94 -14.09 -2.85
N PRO A 240 -14.98 -15.01 -2.87
CA PRO A 240 -14.43 -15.53 -4.11
C PRO A 240 -15.22 -16.70 -4.70
N ILE A 241 -16.31 -17.16 -4.07
CA ILE A 241 -17.08 -18.34 -4.52
C ILE A 241 -17.62 -18.10 -5.94
N GLY A 242 -17.36 -19.04 -6.85
CA GLY A 242 -17.72 -18.92 -8.26
C GLY A 242 -16.81 -17.98 -9.05
N LYS A 243 -15.57 -17.78 -8.59
CA LYS A 243 -14.56 -17.02 -9.34
C LYS A 243 -14.18 -17.73 -10.65
N HIS A 244 -14.01 -16.93 -11.70
CA HIS A 244 -13.40 -17.36 -12.96
C HIS A 244 -12.10 -16.59 -13.21
N TYR A 245 -11.26 -17.22 -14.01
CA TYR A 245 -9.94 -16.72 -14.35
C TYR A 245 -9.98 -15.94 -15.66
N ASN A 246 -9.70 -14.64 -15.58
CA ASN A 246 -9.50 -13.74 -16.71
C ASN A 246 -8.41 -12.72 -16.32
N LYS A 247 -7.19 -13.05 -16.73
CA LYS A 247 -5.98 -12.22 -16.56
C LYS A 247 -5.68 -11.32 -17.76
N GLU A 248 -6.46 -11.40 -18.83
CA GLU A 248 -6.24 -10.65 -20.07
C GLU A 248 -6.99 -9.31 -20.09
N THR A 249 -7.98 -9.15 -19.21
CA THR A 249 -8.81 -7.94 -19.14
C THR A 249 -8.83 -7.40 -17.73
N LEU A 250 -8.62 -6.09 -17.58
CA LEU A 250 -8.78 -5.37 -16.31
C LEU A 250 -10.18 -4.78 -16.22
N LEU A 251 -10.89 -5.06 -15.13
CA LEU A 251 -12.19 -4.47 -14.86
C LEU A 251 -12.03 -3.13 -14.12
N PHE A 252 -12.70 -2.09 -14.59
CA PHE A 252 -12.91 -0.84 -13.88
C PHE A 252 -14.39 -0.57 -13.70
N LYS A 253 -14.80 -0.11 -12.51
CA LYS A 253 -16.18 0.28 -12.21
C LYS A 253 -16.16 1.71 -11.66
N GLY A 254 -16.87 2.60 -12.31
CA GLY A 254 -16.91 4.00 -11.92
C GLY A 254 -17.40 4.90 -13.04
N PHE A 255 -17.06 6.18 -12.94
CA PHE A 255 -17.43 7.17 -13.93
C PHE A 255 -16.26 8.12 -14.21
N TRP A 256 -16.30 8.75 -15.37
CA TRP A 256 -15.35 9.79 -15.74
C TRP A 256 -15.83 11.15 -15.21
N ASP A 257 -14.97 12.00 -14.67
CA ASP A 257 -15.37 13.35 -14.24
C ASP A 257 -14.39 14.41 -14.74
N ARG A 258 -14.73 15.04 -15.87
CA ARG A 258 -13.87 16.04 -16.52
C ARG A 258 -13.54 17.28 -15.67
N HIS A 259 -14.29 17.55 -14.59
CA HIS A 259 -13.96 18.67 -13.70
C HIS A 259 -12.85 18.32 -12.70
N ASP A 260 -12.68 17.05 -12.34
CA ASP A 260 -11.61 16.58 -11.46
C ASP A 260 -10.40 16.13 -12.28
N LYS A 261 -9.62 17.10 -12.76
CA LYS A 261 -8.45 16.88 -13.62
C LYS A 261 -7.39 15.99 -12.97
N ILE A 262 -7.22 16.08 -11.66
CA ILE A 262 -6.22 15.27 -10.93
C ILE A 262 -6.62 13.79 -10.98
N LYS A 263 -7.88 13.47 -10.66
CA LYS A 263 -8.36 12.09 -10.69
C LYS A 263 -8.37 11.52 -12.10
N THR A 264 -8.89 12.28 -13.05
CA THR A 264 -8.97 11.84 -14.45
C THR A 264 -7.60 11.64 -15.08
N ASN A 265 -6.61 12.50 -14.80
CA ASN A 265 -5.23 12.29 -15.28
C ASN A 265 -4.61 11.01 -14.70
N ASN A 266 -4.75 10.78 -13.39
CA ASN A 266 -4.23 9.57 -12.75
C ASN A 266 -4.90 8.32 -13.32
N LEU A 267 -6.23 8.31 -13.42
CA LEU A 267 -6.97 7.18 -13.96
C LEU A 267 -6.64 6.94 -15.45
N TYR A 268 -6.48 8.00 -16.25
CA TYR A 268 -6.05 7.90 -17.64
C TYR A 268 -4.68 7.24 -17.77
N SER A 269 -3.72 7.63 -16.91
CA SER A 269 -2.38 7.07 -16.88
C SER A 269 -2.40 5.55 -16.65
N ILE A 270 -3.25 5.09 -15.72
CA ILE A 270 -3.47 3.66 -15.48
C ILE A 270 -4.04 2.99 -16.75
N PHE A 271 -5.10 3.55 -17.35
CA PHE A 271 -5.68 2.97 -18.58
C PHE A 271 -4.70 2.89 -19.74
N GLN A 272 -3.90 3.94 -19.98
CA GLN A 272 -2.86 3.91 -21.00
C GLN A 272 -1.83 2.82 -20.72
N GLY A 273 -1.41 2.69 -19.46
CA GLY A 273 -0.49 1.64 -19.06
C GLY A 273 -1.01 0.23 -19.30
N VAL A 274 -2.32 0.02 -19.08
CA VAL A 274 -3.00 -1.23 -19.42
C VAL A 274 -2.97 -1.48 -20.91
N LEU A 275 -3.40 -0.52 -21.73
CA LEU A 275 -3.45 -0.69 -23.18
C LEU A 275 -2.05 -0.94 -23.78
N ASN A 276 -1.03 -0.28 -23.25
CA ASN A 276 0.37 -0.45 -23.65
C ASN A 276 0.95 -1.82 -23.25
N SER A 277 0.35 -2.51 -22.28
CA SER A 277 0.74 -3.87 -21.87
C SER A 277 0.11 -4.97 -22.74
N GLU A 278 -0.60 -4.60 -23.82
CA GLU A 278 -1.39 -5.50 -24.68
C GLU A 278 -2.59 -6.15 -23.98
N LYS A 279 -2.88 -5.73 -22.74
CA LYS A 279 -4.07 -6.12 -21.97
C LYS A 279 -5.28 -5.28 -22.37
N LYS A 280 -6.48 -5.80 -22.09
CA LYS A 280 -7.75 -5.12 -22.36
C LYS A 280 -8.29 -4.43 -21.12
N VAL A 281 -9.16 -3.45 -21.31
CA VAL A 281 -9.95 -2.84 -20.22
C VAL A 281 -11.43 -3.14 -20.46
N ALA A 282 -12.15 -3.45 -19.39
CA ALA A 282 -13.61 -3.47 -19.35
C ALA A 282 -14.10 -2.41 -18.36
N ILE A 283 -14.91 -1.46 -18.82
CA ILE A 283 -15.38 -0.32 -18.03
C ILE A 283 -16.88 -0.46 -17.77
N ILE A 284 -17.27 -0.66 -16.52
CA ILE A 284 -18.66 -0.47 -16.10
C ILE A 284 -18.84 1.00 -15.77
N ASP A 285 -19.56 1.70 -16.65
CA ASP A 285 -19.85 3.11 -16.51
C ASP A 285 -21.06 3.30 -15.60
N GLU A 286 -20.82 3.71 -14.35
CA GLU A 286 -21.89 3.98 -13.36
C GLU A 286 -22.76 5.19 -13.72
N LYS A 287 -22.31 6.00 -14.69
CA LYS A 287 -23.07 7.10 -15.25
C LYS A 287 -23.44 6.84 -16.71
N PHE A 288 -23.52 5.56 -17.12
CA PHE A 288 -23.84 5.19 -18.50
C PHE A 288 -25.11 5.89 -18.98
N SER A 289 -26.25 5.85 -18.28
CA SER A 289 -27.48 6.50 -18.76
C SER A 289 -27.47 8.04 -18.71
N ASN A 290 -26.42 8.66 -18.13
CA ASN A 290 -26.30 10.11 -18.03
C ASN A 290 -25.99 10.75 -19.41
N LYS A 291 -26.61 11.90 -19.68
CA LYS A 291 -26.46 12.67 -20.93
C LYS A 291 -25.52 13.86 -20.77
N ASP A 292 -25.05 14.16 -19.56
CA ASP A 292 -24.07 15.21 -19.32
C ASP A 292 -22.69 14.78 -19.84
N LYS A 293 -22.17 15.56 -20.80
CA LYS A 293 -20.87 15.32 -21.47
C LYS A 293 -19.70 15.29 -20.49
N ARG A 294 -19.84 15.89 -19.30
CA ARG A 294 -18.85 15.83 -18.22
C ARG A 294 -18.47 14.39 -17.88
N PHE A 295 -19.41 13.45 -17.99
CA PHE A 295 -19.20 12.06 -17.62
C PHE A 295 -18.72 11.16 -18.77
N TYR A 296 -18.45 11.74 -19.95
CA TYR A 296 -18.06 10.96 -21.12
C TYR A 296 -16.59 10.57 -21.05
N PHE A 297 -16.34 9.27 -21.09
CA PHE A 297 -14.99 8.70 -21.18
C PHE A 297 -14.27 9.18 -22.45
N PRO A 298 -12.92 9.21 -22.46
CA PRO A 298 -12.13 9.49 -23.66
C PRO A 298 -12.50 8.56 -24.82
N LYS A 299 -12.50 9.07 -26.05
CA LYS A 299 -12.93 8.34 -27.27
C LYS A 299 -12.34 6.94 -27.40
N LYS A 300 -11.03 6.79 -27.13
CA LYS A 300 -10.30 5.51 -27.19
C LYS A 300 -10.80 4.46 -26.19
N LEU A 301 -11.49 4.87 -25.13
CA LEU A 301 -12.01 3.98 -24.07
C LEU A 301 -13.51 3.69 -24.21
N VAL A 302 -14.25 4.43 -25.04
CA VAL A 302 -15.71 4.29 -25.16
C VAL A 302 -16.12 2.91 -25.67
N ALA A 303 -15.35 2.33 -26.58
CA ALA A 303 -15.60 0.96 -27.05
C ALA A 303 -15.43 -0.12 -25.96
N SER A 304 -14.83 0.26 -24.83
CA SER A 304 -14.62 -0.60 -23.66
C SER A 304 -15.66 -0.38 -22.57
N THR A 305 -16.66 0.50 -22.76
CA THR A 305 -17.70 0.77 -21.76
C THR A 305 -18.90 -0.16 -21.88
N TYR A 306 -19.53 -0.46 -20.74
CA TYR A 306 -20.67 -1.35 -20.59
C TYR A 306 -21.69 -0.73 -19.64
N ASN A 307 -22.97 -0.98 -19.89
CA ASN A 307 -24.07 -0.50 -19.06
C ASN A 307 -24.20 -1.32 -17.76
N ILE A 308 -24.27 -0.65 -16.63
CA ILE A 308 -24.46 -1.28 -15.32
C ILE A 308 -25.80 -2.02 -15.18
N GLU A 309 -26.88 -1.52 -15.79
CA GLU A 309 -28.24 -2.10 -15.63
C GLU A 309 -28.35 -3.52 -16.20
N ASN A 310 -27.48 -3.86 -17.16
CA ASN A 310 -27.43 -5.17 -17.80
C ASN A 310 -26.45 -6.15 -17.15
N ASN A 311 -25.78 -5.76 -16.06
CA ASN A 311 -24.76 -6.57 -15.40
C ASN A 311 -24.97 -6.61 -13.89
N ASP A 312 -24.82 -7.79 -13.27
CA ASP A 312 -24.83 -7.90 -11.80
C ASP A 312 -23.54 -7.28 -11.23
N ASN A 313 -23.62 -6.00 -10.85
CA ASN A 313 -22.50 -5.21 -10.35
C ASN A 313 -21.82 -5.84 -9.11
N LYS A 314 -22.53 -6.70 -8.37
CA LYS A 314 -21.96 -7.38 -7.18
C LYS A 314 -21.11 -8.58 -7.59
N LYS A 315 -21.48 -9.30 -8.64
CA LYS A 315 -20.79 -10.53 -9.07
C LYS A 315 -19.75 -10.32 -10.16
N ILE A 316 -19.81 -9.20 -10.88
CA ILE A 316 -18.97 -8.94 -12.06
C ILE A 316 -17.46 -9.08 -11.78
N ASN A 317 -17.00 -8.66 -10.60
CA ASN A 317 -15.62 -8.78 -10.16
C ASN A 317 -15.12 -10.23 -10.12
N LYS A 318 -16.01 -11.20 -9.86
CA LYS A 318 -15.66 -12.62 -9.81
C LYS A 318 -15.22 -13.16 -11.17
N GLY A 319 -15.55 -12.48 -12.26
CA GLY A 319 -15.15 -12.85 -13.62
C GLY A 319 -13.79 -12.34 -14.06
N TYR A 320 -13.06 -11.66 -13.17
CA TYR A 320 -11.78 -11.02 -13.49
C TYR A 320 -10.73 -11.33 -12.44
N ASP A 321 -9.48 -11.49 -12.87
CA ASP A 321 -8.36 -11.61 -11.93
C ASP A 321 -7.83 -10.25 -11.52
N LEU A 322 -7.85 -9.29 -12.44
CA LEU A 322 -7.24 -7.97 -12.32
C LEU A 322 -8.32 -6.89 -12.34
N VAL A 323 -8.27 -5.95 -11.39
CA VAL A 323 -9.23 -4.85 -11.30
C VAL A 323 -8.54 -3.51 -11.03
N ILE A 324 -9.10 -2.44 -11.58
CA ILE A 324 -8.74 -1.07 -11.25
C ILE A 324 -9.76 -0.58 -10.21
N ALA A 325 -9.32 -0.44 -8.95
CA ALA A 325 -10.14 0.10 -7.87
C ALA A 325 -9.58 1.47 -7.47
N PHE A 326 -10.05 2.51 -8.16
CA PHE A 326 -9.49 3.86 -8.03
C PHE A 326 -9.85 4.49 -6.68
N ASN A 327 -8.84 4.90 -5.91
CA ASN A 327 -9.07 5.56 -4.63
C ASN A 327 -9.50 7.02 -4.84
N LYS A 328 -10.78 7.30 -4.56
CA LYS A 328 -11.38 8.63 -4.71
C LYS A 328 -10.82 9.67 -3.73
N GLN A 329 -10.19 9.23 -2.64
CA GLN A 329 -9.63 10.09 -1.58
C GLN A 329 -8.12 10.34 -1.80
N VAL A 330 -7.77 11.00 -2.91
CA VAL A 330 -6.37 11.13 -3.40
C VAL A 330 -5.44 11.81 -2.38
N GLU A 331 -5.95 12.79 -1.62
CA GLU A 331 -5.13 13.57 -0.67
C GLU A 331 -5.23 13.08 0.79
N SER A 332 -6.06 12.07 1.09
CA SER A 332 -6.24 11.59 2.46
C SER A 332 -5.13 10.64 2.88
N HIS A 333 -4.61 10.78 4.10
CA HIS A 333 -3.60 9.89 4.67
C HIS A 333 -4.18 8.68 5.40
N ASP A 334 -5.51 8.62 5.58
CA ASP A 334 -6.18 7.62 6.41
C ASP A 334 -7.37 6.93 5.70
N LEU A 335 -7.89 7.50 4.60
CA LEU A 335 -9.06 6.96 3.89
C LEU A 335 -8.68 6.09 2.69
N ILE A 336 -9.26 4.90 2.65
CA ILE A 336 -9.16 3.92 1.57
C ILE A 336 -10.56 3.68 1.02
N ASP A 337 -10.75 3.80 -0.30
CA ASP A 337 -12.05 3.54 -0.94
C ASP A 337 -12.52 2.10 -0.72
N GLU A 338 -13.80 1.95 -0.37
CA GLU A 338 -14.43 0.65 -0.08
C GLU A 338 -14.37 -0.35 -1.24
N SER A 339 -14.26 0.14 -2.49
CA SER A 339 -14.12 -0.74 -3.67
C SER A 339 -12.85 -1.59 -3.62
N ILE A 340 -11.80 -1.12 -2.93
CA ILE A 340 -10.56 -1.88 -2.72
C ILE A 340 -10.83 -3.05 -1.79
N TYR A 341 -11.51 -2.83 -0.66
CA TYR A 341 -11.89 -3.89 0.28
C TYR A 341 -12.74 -4.96 -0.42
N GLN A 342 -13.73 -4.53 -1.20
CA GLN A 342 -14.63 -5.42 -1.93
C GLN A 342 -13.88 -6.25 -2.98
N ALA A 343 -12.97 -5.63 -3.74
CA ALA A 343 -12.15 -6.33 -4.73
C ALA A 343 -11.24 -7.38 -4.09
N LEU A 344 -10.57 -7.04 -2.99
CA LEU A 344 -9.71 -7.97 -2.27
C LEU A 344 -10.53 -9.14 -1.68
N ALA A 345 -11.72 -8.88 -1.13
CA ALA A 345 -12.63 -9.92 -0.64
C ALA A 345 -13.13 -10.88 -1.74
N MET A 346 -13.18 -10.43 -2.99
CA MET A 346 -13.52 -11.26 -4.16
C MET A 346 -12.27 -11.88 -4.81
N SER A 347 -11.14 -11.86 -4.12
CA SER A 347 -9.87 -12.45 -4.57
C SER A 347 -9.42 -11.84 -5.91
N ASN A 348 -9.52 -10.53 -6.08
CA ASN A 348 -8.94 -9.78 -7.21
C ASN A 348 -7.55 -9.21 -6.87
N VAL A 349 -6.67 -9.08 -7.88
CA VAL A 349 -5.48 -8.22 -7.82
C VAL A 349 -5.90 -6.79 -8.13
N VAL A 350 -5.55 -5.86 -7.25
CA VAL A 350 -5.99 -4.46 -7.35
C VAL A 350 -4.88 -3.55 -7.87
N PHE A 351 -5.22 -2.74 -8.87
CA PHE A 351 -4.46 -1.58 -9.33
C PHE A 351 -5.15 -0.29 -8.90
N THR A 352 -4.41 0.64 -8.29
CA THR A 352 -4.94 1.92 -7.79
C THR A 352 -3.90 3.03 -7.88
N ASN A 353 -4.35 4.28 -7.76
CA ASN A 353 -3.49 5.44 -7.55
C ASN A 353 -2.84 5.44 -6.16
N TYR A 354 -1.72 6.16 -6.00
CA TYR A 354 -1.02 6.28 -4.73
C TYR A 354 -1.90 6.90 -3.65
N ASN A 355 -1.93 6.22 -2.50
CA ASN A 355 -2.48 6.70 -1.25
C ASN A 355 -1.66 6.10 -0.09
N PRO A 356 -1.19 6.91 0.89
CA PRO A 356 -0.41 6.40 2.01
C PRO A 356 -1.13 5.35 2.87
N ALA A 357 -2.44 5.48 3.08
CA ALA A 357 -3.22 4.51 3.85
C ALA A 357 -3.24 3.14 3.16
N ILE A 358 -3.44 3.12 1.83
CA ILE A 358 -3.36 1.89 1.04
C ILE A 358 -1.97 1.26 1.15
N ASN A 359 -0.92 2.05 0.95
CA ASN A 359 0.46 1.56 1.02
C ASN A 359 0.79 0.93 2.38
N ASN A 360 0.22 1.48 3.46
CA ASN A 360 0.46 1.00 4.81
C ASN A 360 -0.40 -0.23 5.17
N LYS A 361 -1.67 -0.25 4.76
CA LYS A 361 -2.60 -1.33 5.11
C LYS A 361 -2.52 -2.52 4.16
N PHE A 362 -2.43 -2.25 2.86
CA PHE A 362 -2.41 -3.24 1.79
C PHE A 362 -1.16 -3.07 0.92
N PRO A 363 0.06 -3.33 1.46
CA PRO A 363 1.30 -3.16 0.72
C PRO A 363 1.42 -4.06 -0.53
N HIS A 364 0.58 -5.12 -0.63
CA HIS A 364 0.46 -6.01 -1.79
C HIS A 364 -0.38 -5.43 -2.94
N VAL A 365 -1.13 -4.34 -2.72
CA VAL A 365 -1.90 -3.67 -3.77
C VAL A 365 -0.96 -2.88 -4.70
N PHE A 366 -1.16 -3.00 -6.01
CA PHE A 366 -0.34 -2.28 -6.97
C PHE A 366 -0.71 -0.82 -7.02
N ILE A 367 0.28 -0.01 -6.63
CA ILE A 367 0.19 1.43 -6.78
C ILE A 367 0.76 1.80 -8.15
N ALA A 368 -0.14 2.15 -9.06
CA ALA A 368 0.17 2.57 -10.40
C ALA A 368 0.46 4.08 -10.44
N ASN A 369 1.74 4.48 -10.46
CA ASN A 369 2.14 5.89 -10.43
C ASN A 369 2.33 6.51 -11.82
N SER A 370 2.37 5.68 -12.85
CA SER A 370 2.52 6.12 -14.25
C SER A 370 2.01 5.04 -15.20
N GLN A 371 1.76 5.43 -16.44
CA GLN A 371 1.48 4.49 -17.53
C GLN A 371 2.61 3.47 -17.68
N PHE A 372 3.87 3.88 -17.55
CA PHE A 372 5.04 3.01 -17.74
C PHE A 372 5.15 1.95 -16.64
N GLU A 373 4.98 2.36 -15.38
CA GLU A 373 4.96 1.41 -14.27
C GLU A 373 3.82 0.42 -14.40
N THR A 374 2.63 0.90 -14.76
CA THR A 374 1.47 0.04 -14.98
C THR A 374 1.74 -0.98 -16.07
N THR A 375 2.33 -0.56 -17.20
CA THR A 375 2.70 -1.46 -18.31
C THR A 375 3.67 -2.53 -17.85
N ASN A 376 4.77 -2.15 -17.20
CA ASN A 376 5.80 -3.10 -16.78
C ASN A 376 5.29 -4.05 -15.70
N MET A 377 4.49 -3.56 -14.75
CA MET A 377 3.85 -4.42 -13.74
C MET A 377 3.00 -5.49 -14.43
N LEU A 378 2.15 -5.10 -15.39
CA LEU A 378 1.30 -6.05 -16.11
C LEU A 378 2.06 -7.04 -16.99
N GLN A 379 3.17 -6.63 -17.59
CA GLN A 379 4.01 -7.49 -18.43
C GLN A 379 4.87 -8.49 -17.63
N THR A 380 5.21 -8.15 -16.38
CA THR A 380 6.08 -8.97 -15.53
C THR A 380 5.32 -9.88 -14.55
N LEU A 381 4.02 -9.69 -14.39
CA LEU A 381 3.18 -10.48 -13.51
C LEU A 381 3.08 -11.94 -13.97
N SER A 382 3.65 -12.86 -13.18
CA SER A 382 3.46 -14.30 -13.38
C SER A 382 2.11 -14.77 -12.83
N GLU A 383 1.65 -15.95 -13.27
CA GLU A 383 0.42 -16.56 -12.71
C GLU A 383 0.53 -16.82 -11.20
N LYS A 384 1.72 -17.20 -10.74
CA LYS A 384 2.00 -17.39 -9.31
C LYS A 384 1.86 -16.06 -8.56
N ASP A 385 2.41 -14.96 -9.10
CA ASP A 385 2.33 -13.65 -8.45
C ASP A 385 0.88 -13.17 -8.34
N ILE A 386 0.08 -13.36 -9.41
CA ILE A 386 -1.35 -13.05 -9.39
C ILE A 386 -2.04 -13.83 -8.28
N LEU A 387 -1.84 -15.15 -8.22
CA LEU A 387 -2.48 -16.00 -7.22
C LEU A 387 -2.06 -15.65 -5.79
N ASP A 388 -0.75 -15.48 -5.54
CA ASP A 388 -0.21 -15.11 -4.22
C ASP A 388 -0.82 -13.78 -3.73
N MET A 389 -0.98 -12.80 -4.63
CA MET A 389 -1.60 -11.51 -4.32
C MET A 389 -3.10 -11.60 -4.07
N GLN A 390 -3.81 -12.41 -4.86
CA GLN A 390 -5.24 -12.65 -4.69
C GLN A 390 -5.56 -13.25 -3.33
N VAL A 391 -4.80 -14.28 -2.92
CA VAL A 391 -4.96 -14.96 -1.64
C VAL A 391 -4.59 -14.04 -0.49
N GLU A 392 -3.52 -13.26 -0.62
CA GLU A 392 -3.13 -12.28 0.41
C GLU A 392 -4.21 -11.21 0.63
N GLY A 393 -4.80 -10.69 -0.44
CA GLY A 393 -5.91 -9.74 -0.36
C GLY A 393 -7.12 -10.34 0.36
N LEU A 394 -7.55 -11.53 -0.07
CA LEU A 394 -8.66 -12.25 0.53
C LEU A 394 -8.42 -12.51 2.03
N ARG A 395 -7.22 -13.01 2.38
CA ARG A 395 -6.82 -13.30 3.76
C ARG A 395 -6.88 -12.06 4.64
N ASN A 396 -6.29 -10.94 4.21
CA ASN A 396 -6.31 -9.70 5.00
C ASN A 396 -7.75 -9.28 5.33
N ILE A 397 -8.64 -9.33 4.34
CA ILE A 397 -10.03 -8.90 4.52
C ILE A 397 -10.84 -9.89 5.39
N MET A 398 -10.77 -11.19 5.10
CA MET A 398 -11.53 -12.20 5.84
C MET A 398 -11.02 -12.37 7.28
N THR A 399 -9.73 -12.11 7.52
CA THR A 399 -9.16 -12.14 8.87
C THR A 399 -9.50 -10.89 9.67
N ASN A 400 -9.49 -9.69 9.08
CA ASN A 400 -9.50 -8.44 9.86
C ASN A 400 -10.62 -7.44 9.50
N ASP A 401 -11.15 -7.44 8.27
CA ASP A 401 -11.97 -6.34 7.74
C ASP A 401 -13.35 -6.79 7.25
N ASN A 402 -14.01 -7.64 8.01
CA ASN A 402 -15.38 -8.09 7.72
C ASN A 402 -16.41 -7.55 8.72
N SER A 403 -17.67 -7.49 8.29
CA SER A 403 -18.74 -6.83 9.03
C SER A 403 -19.14 -7.54 10.33
N PHE A 404 -18.95 -8.85 10.42
CA PHE A 404 -19.17 -9.61 11.67
C PHE A 404 -18.22 -9.15 12.77
N LEU A 405 -16.92 -9.08 12.47
CA LEU A 405 -15.92 -8.56 13.40
C LEU A 405 -16.19 -7.11 13.75
N ARG A 406 -16.54 -6.27 12.75
CA ARG A 406 -16.71 -4.83 12.98
C ARG A 406 -17.87 -4.51 13.93
N ILE A 407 -19.00 -5.22 13.81
CA ILE A 407 -20.12 -5.06 14.74
C ILE A 407 -19.82 -5.70 16.10
N GLU A 408 -19.12 -6.84 16.12
CA GLU A 408 -18.70 -7.45 17.39
C GLU A 408 -17.79 -6.51 18.20
N ASP A 409 -16.77 -5.94 17.57
CA ASP A 409 -15.87 -4.95 18.17
C ASP A 409 -16.65 -3.73 18.66
N LEU A 410 -17.57 -3.19 17.83
CA LEU A 410 -18.42 -2.07 18.21
C LEU A 410 -19.26 -2.38 19.47
N LEU A 411 -19.91 -3.55 19.53
CA LEU A 411 -20.72 -3.93 20.69
C LEU A 411 -19.86 -4.14 21.95
N CYS A 412 -18.62 -4.62 21.80
CA CYS A 412 -17.67 -4.75 22.90
C CYS A 412 -17.19 -3.38 23.40
N ASP A 413 -16.84 -2.47 22.49
CA ASP A 413 -16.38 -1.12 22.80
C ASP A 413 -17.46 -0.29 23.53
N LEU A 414 -18.73 -0.57 23.23
CA LEU A 414 -19.89 0.01 23.92
C LEU A 414 -20.26 -0.71 25.23
N GLY A 415 -19.56 -1.79 25.59
CA GLY A 415 -19.86 -2.59 26.78
C GLY A 415 -21.19 -3.35 26.70
N LEU A 416 -21.76 -3.50 25.51
CA LEU A 416 -23.05 -4.18 25.27
C LEU A 416 -22.90 -5.70 25.15
N ARG A 417 -21.69 -6.19 24.85
CA ARG A 417 -21.40 -7.62 24.67
C ARG A 417 -19.98 -7.97 25.10
N SER A 418 -19.76 -9.22 25.49
CA SER A 418 -18.43 -9.81 25.68
C SER A 418 -17.87 -10.32 24.35
N ARG A 419 -16.55 -10.18 24.14
CA ARG A 419 -15.87 -10.71 22.96
C ARG A 419 -15.99 -12.23 22.91
N VAL A 420 -16.38 -12.78 21.76
CA VAL A 420 -16.46 -14.23 21.54
C VAL A 420 -15.05 -14.80 21.39
N THR A 421 -14.81 -15.97 21.98
CA THR A 421 -13.55 -16.70 21.81
C THR A 421 -13.42 -17.23 20.39
N SER A 422 -12.24 -17.13 19.79
CA SER A 422 -11.97 -17.72 18.48
C SER A 422 -12.24 -19.24 18.50
N LYS A 423 -12.67 -19.79 17.35
CA LYS A 423 -12.88 -21.23 17.19
C LYS A 423 -11.57 -21.98 17.44
N ARG A 424 -11.65 -23.17 18.06
CA ARG A 424 -10.52 -24.02 18.44
C ARG A 424 -10.16 -24.95 17.28
N ILE A 425 -8.90 -24.93 16.85
CA ILE A 425 -8.41 -25.78 15.77
C ILE A 425 -7.57 -26.92 16.34
N LEU A 426 -7.95 -28.17 16.06
CA LEU A 426 -7.13 -29.35 16.32
C LEU A 426 -6.36 -29.72 15.05
N VAL A 427 -5.04 -29.90 15.17
CA VAL A 427 -4.18 -30.39 14.09
C VAL A 427 -3.65 -31.75 14.50
N VAL A 428 -3.96 -32.77 13.71
CA VAL A 428 -3.46 -34.13 13.89
C VAL A 428 -2.34 -34.37 12.88
N GLY A 429 -1.20 -34.91 13.31
CA GLY A 429 -0.14 -35.21 12.36
C GLY A 429 0.87 -36.23 12.85
N ASP A 430 1.87 -36.48 12.02
CA ASP A 430 2.99 -37.34 12.36
C ASP A 430 3.85 -36.70 13.46
N SER A 431 4.52 -37.51 14.28
CA SER A 431 5.48 -37.03 15.30
C SER A 431 6.79 -36.50 14.69
N ASP A 432 6.87 -36.44 13.36
CA ASP A 432 8.04 -36.00 12.61
C ASP A 432 8.28 -34.49 12.81
N LYS A 433 9.55 -34.09 12.78
CA LYS A 433 9.99 -32.73 13.07
C LYS A 433 9.38 -31.73 12.09
N GLU A 434 9.24 -32.12 10.84
CA GLU A 434 8.68 -31.32 9.75
C GLU A 434 7.23 -30.92 10.03
N CYS A 435 6.39 -31.84 10.54
CA CYS A 435 5.00 -31.56 10.91
C CYS A 435 4.91 -30.59 12.08
N ILE A 436 5.76 -30.77 13.10
CA ILE A 436 5.80 -29.90 14.28
C ILE A 436 6.28 -28.49 13.90
N GLU A 437 7.32 -28.38 13.06
CA GLU A 437 7.79 -27.08 12.55
C GLU A 437 6.73 -26.40 11.69
N ALA A 438 6.05 -27.16 10.81
CA ALA A 438 4.94 -26.67 10.01
C ALA A 438 3.79 -26.15 10.89
N PHE A 439 3.49 -26.82 12.00
CA PHE A 439 2.47 -26.38 12.96
C PHE A 439 2.90 -25.11 13.69
N ASN A 440 4.13 -25.08 14.22
CA ASN A 440 4.63 -23.95 14.99
C ASN A 440 4.70 -22.65 14.18
N GLN A 441 4.94 -22.73 12.87
CA GLN A 441 4.97 -21.53 12.01
C GLN A 441 3.58 -21.02 11.59
N GLN A 442 2.49 -21.75 11.85
CA GLN A 442 1.14 -21.30 11.48
C GLN A 442 0.76 -20.01 12.21
N THR A 443 0.07 -19.09 11.56
CA THR A 443 -0.32 -17.79 12.13
C THR A 443 -1.48 -17.85 13.12
N LEU A 444 -2.35 -18.87 13.04
CA LEU A 444 -3.46 -19.03 13.97
C LEU A 444 -2.99 -19.25 15.41
N THR A 445 -3.65 -18.60 16.37
CA THR A 445 -3.28 -18.66 17.79
C THR A 445 -4.01 -19.77 18.54
N ASN A 446 -5.32 -19.95 18.34
CA ASN A 446 -6.13 -20.94 19.04
C ASN A 446 -6.07 -22.32 18.36
N LYS A 447 -4.86 -22.89 18.29
CA LYS A 447 -4.60 -24.18 17.66
C LYS A 447 -3.87 -25.14 18.61
N LYS A 448 -4.15 -26.43 18.49
CA LYS A 448 -3.49 -27.51 19.26
C LYS A 448 -3.00 -28.59 18.32
N PHE A 449 -1.76 -29.04 18.50
CA PHE A 449 -1.21 -30.19 17.78
C PHE A 449 -1.32 -31.46 18.63
N VAL A 450 -1.70 -32.57 18.03
CA VAL A 450 -1.62 -33.91 18.61
C VAL A 450 -1.04 -34.88 17.58
N THR A 451 -0.35 -35.91 18.05
CA THR A 451 0.04 -37.02 17.18
C THR A 451 -1.16 -37.90 16.85
N TRP A 452 -1.05 -38.73 15.82
CA TRP A 452 -2.06 -39.77 15.56
C TRP A 452 -2.30 -40.70 16.77
N ASP A 453 -1.26 -41.02 17.54
CA ASP A 453 -1.37 -41.87 18.75
C ASP A 453 -2.11 -41.14 19.89
N ASP A 454 -1.98 -39.82 19.97
CA ASP A 454 -2.63 -38.98 20.98
C ASP A 454 -4.00 -38.43 20.54
N PHE A 455 -4.45 -38.78 19.33
CA PHE A 455 -5.72 -38.32 18.78
C PHE A 455 -6.88 -39.10 19.42
N THR A 456 -7.48 -38.51 20.45
CA THR A 456 -8.56 -39.11 21.26
C THR A 456 -9.92 -38.45 21.01
N LEU A 457 -11.02 -39.16 21.33
CA LEU A 457 -12.38 -38.62 21.29
C LEU A 457 -12.53 -37.35 22.17
N GLU A 458 -11.83 -37.28 23.29
CA GLU A 458 -11.81 -36.07 24.14
C GLU A 458 -11.16 -34.88 23.43
N SER A 459 -10.00 -35.10 22.78
CA SER A 459 -9.33 -34.04 22.01
C SER A 459 -10.20 -33.56 20.84
N PHE A 460 -10.92 -34.48 20.19
CA PHE A 460 -11.86 -34.21 19.11
C PHE A 460 -13.04 -33.35 19.58
N ASN A 461 -13.75 -33.78 20.63
CA ASN A 461 -14.92 -33.07 21.17
C ASN A 461 -14.58 -31.67 21.73
N ASN A 462 -13.30 -31.44 22.05
CA ASN A 462 -12.79 -30.15 22.52
C ASN A 462 -12.25 -29.25 21.40
N SER A 463 -12.57 -29.56 20.14
CA SER A 463 -12.24 -28.75 18.98
C SER A 463 -13.49 -28.31 18.23
N ASP A 464 -13.38 -27.22 17.47
CA ASP A 464 -14.45 -26.77 16.58
C ASP A 464 -14.12 -27.15 15.13
N PHE A 465 -12.85 -27.04 14.74
CA PHE A 465 -12.33 -27.47 13.44
C PHE A 465 -11.13 -28.41 13.57
N ILE A 466 -10.95 -29.29 12.59
CA ILE A 466 -9.89 -30.31 12.59
C ILE A 466 -9.15 -30.30 11.25
N ALA A 467 -7.81 -30.29 11.28
CA ALA A 467 -6.94 -30.37 10.11
C ALA A 467 -5.84 -31.41 10.31
N PHE A 468 -5.17 -31.81 9.23
CA PHE A 468 -4.21 -32.92 9.25
C PHE A 468 -2.90 -32.57 8.55
N PHE A 469 -1.77 -32.84 9.20
CA PHE A 469 -0.43 -32.64 8.65
C PHE A 469 0.27 -33.98 8.40
N SER A 470 0.97 -34.05 7.27
CA SER A 470 1.83 -35.19 6.92
C SER A 470 3.20 -34.71 6.48
N LYS A 471 4.22 -35.51 6.74
CA LYS A 471 5.59 -35.27 6.26
C LYS A 471 5.76 -35.29 4.75
N ASP A 472 4.75 -35.72 4.00
CA ASP A 472 4.77 -35.73 2.54
C ASP A 472 4.42 -34.36 1.94
N PHE A 473 4.05 -33.39 2.78
CA PHE A 473 3.67 -32.04 2.37
C PHE A 473 4.47 -31.00 3.16
N GLU A 474 4.85 -29.92 2.48
CA GLU A 474 5.25 -28.67 3.10
C GLU A 474 4.02 -27.78 3.23
N TYR A 475 3.82 -27.21 4.42
CA TYR A 475 2.73 -26.28 4.71
C TYR A 475 3.29 -24.88 4.98
N GLY A 476 2.76 -23.88 4.28
CA GLY A 476 3.07 -22.47 4.51
C GLY A 476 2.47 -21.94 5.81
N ALA A 477 2.93 -20.77 6.25
CA ALA A 477 2.53 -20.19 7.54
C ALA A 477 1.05 -19.79 7.62
N TYR A 478 0.40 -19.56 6.47
CA TYR A 478 -1.00 -19.16 6.41
C TYR A 478 -1.93 -20.29 6.01
N TYR A 479 -1.42 -21.51 5.86
CA TYR A 479 -2.19 -22.66 5.39
C TYR A 479 -3.49 -22.89 6.19
N LEU A 480 -3.40 -22.94 7.53
CA LEU A 480 -4.60 -23.12 8.36
C LEU A 480 -5.49 -21.89 8.40
N GLU A 481 -4.90 -20.68 8.35
CA GLU A 481 -5.67 -19.43 8.37
C GLU A 481 -6.55 -19.30 7.12
N ASP A 482 -6.03 -19.66 5.95
CA ASP A 482 -6.80 -19.67 4.71
C ASP A 482 -7.95 -20.67 4.75
N LEU A 483 -7.73 -21.86 5.31
CA LEU A 483 -8.78 -22.86 5.50
C LEU A 483 -9.87 -22.36 6.45
N VAL A 484 -9.50 -21.74 7.57
CA VAL A 484 -10.45 -21.11 8.50
C VAL A 484 -11.23 -19.99 7.82
N ASN A 485 -10.54 -19.15 7.03
CA ASN A 485 -11.19 -18.08 6.27
C ASN A 485 -12.22 -18.62 5.28
N GLY A 486 -12.00 -19.79 4.69
CA GLY A 486 -13.00 -20.50 3.87
C GLY A 486 -14.36 -20.67 4.54
N PHE A 487 -14.39 -21.01 5.83
CA PHE A 487 -15.63 -21.14 6.60
C PHE A 487 -16.31 -19.80 6.92
N LYS A 488 -15.60 -18.67 6.82
CA LYS A 488 -16.17 -17.33 7.11
C LYS A 488 -17.07 -16.80 6.00
N TYR A 489 -16.93 -17.32 4.78
CA TYR A 489 -17.74 -16.93 3.63
C TYR A 489 -18.44 -18.11 2.95
N SER A 490 -18.43 -19.29 3.57
CA SER A 490 -19.16 -20.46 3.09
C SER A 490 -19.74 -21.29 4.23
N ASP A 491 -20.91 -21.88 3.99
CA ASP A 491 -21.46 -22.93 4.83
C ASP A 491 -21.08 -24.30 4.26
N SER A 492 -19.84 -24.70 4.54
CA SER A 492 -19.26 -25.94 4.05
C SER A 492 -18.94 -26.87 5.21
N ASP A 493 -19.16 -28.17 5.06
CA ASP A 493 -18.76 -29.20 6.01
C ASP A 493 -17.22 -29.30 6.12
N PHE A 494 -16.53 -29.00 5.02
CA PHE A 494 -15.07 -28.95 4.97
C PHE A 494 -14.58 -27.86 4.00
N ILE A 495 -13.38 -27.36 4.24
CA ILE A 495 -12.64 -26.50 3.31
C ILE A 495 -11.40 -27.27 2.85
N CYS A 496 -11.11 -27.27 1.55
CA CYS A 496 -9.96 -27.97 0.97
C CYS A 496 -9.10 -27.01 0.16
N LYS A 497 -7.77 -27.07 0.32
CA LYS A 497 -6.85 -26.47 -0.65
C LYS A 497 -6.99 -27.23 -1.97
N SER A 498 -7.17 -26.50 -3.06
CA SER A 498 -7.33 -27.10 -4.38
C SER A 498 -6.00 -27.63 -4.91
N THR A 499 -6.03 -28.66 -5.77
CA THR A 499 -4.86 -29.12 -6.52
C THR A 499 -4.81 -28.57 -7.95
N ASN A 500 -5.90 -27.95 -8.41
CA ASN A 500 -6.03 -27.37 -9.75
C ASN A 500 -6.61 -25.96 -9.65
N ILE A 501 -5.97 -24.99 -10.31
CA ILE A 501 -6.44 -23.60 -10.30
C ILE A 501 -7.91 -23.48 -10.77
N ASN A 502 -8.34 -24.32 -11.73
CA ASN A 502 -9.70 -24.27 -12.28
C ASN A 502 -10.81 -24.72 -11.31
N THR A 503 -10.44 -25.37 -10.21
CA THR A 503 -11.36 -25.81 -9.13
C THR A 503 -11.34 -24.89 -7.92
N ASN A 504 -10.50 -23.85 -7.93
CA ASN A 504 -10.46 -22.87 -6.85
C ASN A 504 -11.81 -22.16 -6.71
N TYR A 505 -12.25 -22.02 -5.46
CA TYR A 505 -13.49 -21.37 -5.04
C TYR A 505 -14.76 -22.00 -5.65
N LYS A 506 -14.72 -23.31 -5.89
CA LYS A 506 -15.88 -24.10 -6.34
C LYS A 506 -16.24 -25.17 -5.31
N TYR A 507 -17.52 -25.48 -5.23
CA TYR A 507 -17.99 -26.56 -4.37
C TYR A 507 -17.64 -27.92 -4.95
N ASN A 508 -17.30 -28.85 -4.06
CA ASN A 508 -17.02 -30.23 -4.38
C ASN A 508 -17.61 -31.13 -3.29
N ARG A 509 -17.96 -32.36 -3.65
CA ARG A 509 -18.60 -33.32 -2.74
C ARG A 509 -17.64 -34.29 -2.07
N GLU A 510 -16.39 -34.31 -2.53
CA GLU A 510 -15.38 -35.25 -2.08
C GLU A 510 -14.06 -34.55 -1.80
N VAL A 511 -13.39 -34.99 -0.74
CA VAL A 511 -12.05 -34.52 -0.37
C VAL A 511 -11.00 -35.30 -1.15
N GLU A 512 -10.11 -34.58 -1.84
CA GLU A 512 -8.99 -35.20 -2.58
C GLU A 512 -7.94 -35.79 -1.64
N SER A 513 -7.62 -35.08 -0.56
CA SER A 513 -6.68 -35.51 0.46
C SER A 513 -7.06 -34.90 1.80
N LEU A 514 -7.17 -35.74 2.83
CA LEU A 514 -7.36 -35.30 4.21
C LEU A 514 -6.28 -34.29 4.64
N TYR A 515 -5.05 -34.46 4.15
CA TYR A 515 -3.90 -33.59 4.45
C TYR A 515 -3.94 -32.22 3.77
N LEU A 516 -4.96 -31.97 2.92
CA LEU A 516 -5.20 -30.71 2.25
C LEU A 516 -6.50 -30.03 2.73
N ALA A 517 -7.18 -30.58 3.72
CA ALA A 517 -8.50 -30.14 4.15
C ALA A 517 -8.61 -29.84 5.65
N MET A 518 -9.59 -29.01 5.98
CA MET A 518 -10.05 -28.75 7.34
C MET A 518 -11.55 -29.06 7.42
N PHE A 519 -11.96 -29.67 8.52
CA PHE A 519 -13.29 -30.24 8.71
C PHE A 519 -14.00 -29.60 9.90
N ASP A 520 -15.31 -29.42 9.77
CA ASP A 520 -16.18 -29.06 10.88
C ASP A 520 -16.41 -30.28 11.80
N SER A 521 -16.07 -30.11 13.09
CA SER A 521 -16.20 -31.17 14.09
C SER A 521 -17.64 -31.55 14.41
N GLN A 522 -18.61 -30.68 14.10
CA GLN A 522 -20.03 -30.96 14.31
C GLN A 522 -20.64 -31.81 13.19
N THR A 523 -20.15 -31.68 11.95
CA THR A 523 -20.58 -32.53 10.84
C THR A 523 -19.96 -33.93 10.90
N TYR A 524 -18.67 -34.03 11.21
CA TYR A 524 -17.94 -35.30 11.12
C TYR A 524 -17.84 -36.01 12.46
N SER A 525 -17.73 -37.34 12.44
CA SER A 525 -17.48 -38.15 13.64
C SER A 525 -15.98 -38.45 13.80
N TYR A 526 -15.54 -38.67 15.04
CA TYR A 526 -14.19 -39.12 15.34
C TYR A 526 -13.83 -40.41 14.57
N GLU A 527 -14.77 -41.36 14.47
CA GLU A 527 -14.59 -42.62 13.74
C GLU A 527 -14.39 -42.45 12.23
N THR A 528 -14.87 -41.34 11.65
CA THR A 528 -14.66 -41.02 10.23
C THR A 528 -13.17 -40.95 9.91
N PHE A 529 -12.40 -40.28 10.78
CA PHE A 529 -10.98 -40.03 10.55
C PHE A 529 -10.11 -41.26 10.87
N LEU A 530 -10.48 -42.07 11.87
CA LEU A 530 -9.76 -43.30 12.20
C LEU A 530 -9.88 -44.38 11.12
N LYS A 531 -10.96 -44.37 10.34
CA LYS A 531 -11.20 -45.34 9.25
C LYS A 531 -10.70 -44.85 7.89
N TYR A 532 -10.16 -43.63 7.83
CA TYR A 532 -9.69 -43.04 6.58
C TYR A 532 -8.56 -43.89 5.99
N THR A 533 -8.70 -44.23 4.71
CA THR A 533 -7.58 -44.71 3.89
C THR A 533 -7.46 -43.82 2.65
N PRO A 534 -6.25 -43.62 2.09
CA PRO A 534 -6.07 -42.78 0.91
C PRO A 534 -6.93 -43.19 -0.30
N GLU A 535 -7.36 -44.45 -0.38
CA GLU A 535 -8.24 -44.96 -1.44
C GLU A 535 -9.74 -44.63 -1.22
N GLN A 536 -10.14 -44.16 -0.04
CA GLN A 536 -11.52 -43.81 0.30
C GLN A 536 -11.69 -42.30 0.44
N SER A 537 -12.54 -41.69 -0.38
CA SER A 537 -12.84 -40.26 -0.29
C SER A 537 -13.79 -39.97 0.87
N ILE A 538 -13.48 -38.92 1.64
CA ILE A 538 -14.41 -38.36 2.63
C ILE A 538 -15.44 -37.51 1.87
N LYS A 539 -16.73 -37.75 2.14
CA LYS A 539 -17.85 -37.06 1.48
C LYS A 539 -18.40 -35.94 2.36
N GLY A 540 -18.95 -34.91 1.73
CA GLY A 540 -19.64 -33.79 2.40
C GLY A 540 -19.85 -32.63 1.45
N ASN A 541 -20.49 -31.56 1.89
CA ASN A 541 -20.54 -30.32 1.11
C ASN A 541 -19.28 -29.50 1.37
N GLY A 542 -18.28 -29.57 0.48
CA GLY A 542 -17.01 -28.88 0.68
C GLY A 542 -16.77 -27.74 -0.28
N LEU A 543 -16.04 -26.72 0.17
CA LEU A 543 -15.52 -25.67 -0.70
C LEU A 543 -14.03 -25.87 -0.94
N PHE A 544 -13.64 -25.88 -2.20
CA PHE A 544 -12.23 -25.83 -2.58
C PHE A 544 -11.81 -24.37 -2.63
N ILE A 545 -10.68 -24.02 -2.01
CA ILE A 545 -10.11 -22.67 -2.04
C ILE A 545 -8.85 -22.67 -2.93
N ASP A 546 -7.96 -21.70 -2.75
CA ASP A 546 -6.74 -21.60 -3.53
C ASP A 546 -5.80 -22.82 -3.39
N ASN A 547 -4.81 -22.88 -4.28
CA ASN A 547 -3.78 -23.92 -4.31
C ASN A 547 -2.41 -23.41 -3.81
N THR A 548 -2.39 -22.42 -2.90
CA THR A 548 -1.18 -21.86 -2.28
C THR A 548 -0.99 -22.33 -0.85
N GLU A 549 0.13 -21.93 -0.23
CA GLU A 549 0.52 -22.31 1.13
C GLU A 549 0.69 -23.83 1.35
N TRP A 550 0.86 -24.62 0.29
CA TRP A 550 1.26 -26.02 0.40
C TRP A 550 2.05 -26.50 -0.81
N LYS A 551 2.89 -27.52 -0.63
CA LYS A 551 3.56 -28.24 -1.72
C LYS A 551 3.72 -29.71 -1.36
N LYS A 552 3.53 -30.61 -2.32
CA LYS A 552 3.89 -32.03 -2.15
C LYS A 552 5.40 -32.20 -2.28
N ILE A 553 6.02 -32.88 -1.33
CA ILE A 553 7.46 -33.13 -1.33
C ILE A 553 7.78 -34.25 -2.32
N ASN A 554 8.53 -33.92 -3.38
CA ASN A 554 9.05 -34.90 -4.33
C ASN A 554 10.53 -35.16 -4.01
N ARG A 555 10.83 -36.30 -3.37
CA ARG A 555 12.20 -36.65 -2.94
C ARG A 555 13.15 -36.99 -4.11
N ASP A 556 12.62 -37.16 -5.31
CA ASP A 556 13.36 -37.61 -6.49
C ASP A 556 13.83 -36.46 -7.43
N ILE A 557 13.52 -35.20 -7.13
CA ILE A 557 13.88 -34.06 -7.99
C ILE A 557 15.13 -33.36 -7.42
N ILE A 558 16.30 -33.78 -7.89
CA ILE A 558 17.53 -32.99 -7.79
C ILE A 558 17.36 -31.80 -8.75
N ILE A 559 16.98 -30.63 -8.23
CA ILE A 559 16.94 -29.40 -9.03
C ILE A 559 18.38 -29.00 -9.34
N ASN A 560 18.86 -29.38 -10.52
CA ASN A 560 20.00 -28.77 -11.18
C ASN A 560 19.68 -27.27 -11.39
N SER A 561 20.12 -26.41 -10.47
CA SER A 561 20.19 -24.98 -10.74
C SER A 561 21.47 -24.69 -11.51
N GLY A 562 21.33 -24.19 -12.73
CA GLY A 562 22.42 -23.49 -13.39
C GLY A 562 22.94 -22.39 -12.46
N SER A 563 24.24 -22.40 -12.19
CA SER A 563 24.91 -21.31 -11.49
C SER A 563 24.98 -20.11 -12.43
N HIS A 564 24.01 -19.19 -12.34
CA HIS A 564 24.20 -17.87 -12.92
C HIS A 564 25.27 -17.16 -12.08
N GLU A 565 26.25 -16.58 -12.76
CA GLU A 565 27.26 -15.75 -12.11
C GLU A 565 26.57 -14.51 -11.53
N ARG A 566 26.84 -14.22 -10.25
CA ARG A 566 26.23 -13.07 -9.58
C ARG A 566 27.06 -11.83 -9.91
N GLU A 567 26.41 -10.79 -10.40
CA GLU A 567 27.09 -9.56 -10.85
C GLU A 567 26.88 -8.36 -9.92
N LEU A 568 25.74 -8.31 -9.22
CA LEU A 568 25.34 -7.20 -8.36
C LEU A 568 24.92 -7.68 -6.97
N SER A 569 25.58 -7.23 -5.90
CA SER A 569 25.08 -7.45 -4.54
C SER A 569 24.10 -6.34 -4.15
N VAL A 570 22.85 -6.70 -3.85
CA VAL A 570 21.82 -5.80 -3.33
C VAL A 570 21.72 -6.00 -1.82
N ILE A 571 22.13 -5.00 -1.04
CA ILE A 571 22.12 -5.06 0.43
C ILE A 571 20.80 -4.49 0.96
N VAL A 572 20.04 -5.33 1.68
CA VAL A 572 18.73 -4.98 2.24
C VAL A 572 18.77 -5.04 3.77
N PRO A 573 18.81 -3.88 4.48
CA PRO A 573 18.79 -3.84 5.93
C PRO A 573 17.37 -4.02 6.46
N ILE A 574 17.15 -4.99 7.35
CA ILE A 574 15.81 -5.38 7.82
C ILE A 574 15.70 -5.16 9.31
N TYR A 575 14.62 -4.53 9.76
CA TYR A 575 14.23 -4.47 11.17
C TYR A 575 12.72 -4.25 11.28
N ASN A 576 12.00 -5.24 11.81
CA ASN A 576 10.55 -5.21 12.01
C ASN A 576 9.71 -4.67 10.84
N ASN A 577 9.98 -5.14 9.62
CA ASN A 577 9.35 -4.60 8.42
C ASN A 577 9.03 -5.65 7.34
N GLY A 578 8.66 -6.86 7.78
CA GLY A 578 8.45 -8.03 6.94
C GLY A 578 7.47 -7.83 5.79
N LYS A 579 6.29 -7.23 6.03
CA LYS A 579 5.29 -7.00 4.96
C LYS A 579 5.84 -6.12 3.85
N TYR A 580 6.47 -5.00 4.20
CA TYR A 580 7.07 -4.12 3.21
C TYR A 580 8.23 -4.81 2.48
N LEU A 581 9.09 -5.52 3.21
CA LEU A 581 10.15 -6.34 2.60
C LEU A 581 9.59 -7.27 1.53
N MET A 582 8.52 -8.01 1.84
CA MET A 582 7.90 -8.96 0.92
C MET A 582 7.28 -8.25 -0.28
N TYR A 583 6.37 -7.31 -0.05
CA TYR A 583 5.48 -6.79 -1.09
C TYR A 583 6.01 -5.54 -1.82
N LYS A 584 7.01 -4.86 -1.26
CA LYS A 584 7.66 -3.69 -1.86
C LYS A 584 9.05 -4.04 -2.35
N CYS A 585 10.01 -4.13 -1.44
CA CYS A 585 11.41 -4.32 -1.76
C CYS A 585 11.65 -5.59 -2.60
N PHE A 586 11.29 -6.77 -2.09
CA PHE A 586 11.60 -8.03 -2.75
C PHE A 586 10.82 -8.23 -4.06
N GLN A 587 9.54 -7.88 -4.10
CA GLN A 587 8.78 -7.91 -5.36
C GLN A 587 9.36 -6.94 -6.39
N SER A 588 9.87 -5.77 -5.98
CA SER A 588 10.52 -4.84 -6.91
C SER A 588 11.79 -5.41 -7.52
N LEU A 589 12.59 -6.14 -6.73
CA LEU A 589 13.77 -6.85 -7.23
C LEU A 589 13.40 -7.98 -8.19
N LYS A 590 12.35 -8.75 -7.89
CA LYS A 590 11.85 -9.83 -8.76
C LYS A 590 11.41 -9.36 -10.14
N ARG A 591 10.95 -8.12 -10.27
CA ARG A 591 10.53 -7.54 -11.56
C ARG A 591 11.71 -7.16 -12.47
N SER A 592 12.93 -7.08 -11.92
CA SER A 592 14.10 -6.74 -12.72
C SER A 592 14.52 -7.93 -13.60
N SER A 593 14.85 -7.64 -14.86
CA SER A 593 15.39 -8.60 -15.82
C SER A 593 16.69 -9.26 -15.33
N ILE A 594 17.42 -8.60 -14.42
CA ILE A 594 18.66 -9.12 -13.83
C ILE A 594 18.46 -9.78 -12.46
N PHE A 595 17.23 -10.18 -12.07
CA PHE A 595 16.95 -10.78 -10.75
C PHE A 595 17.82 -12.02 -10.47
N ASN A 596 18.09 -12.83 -11.49
CA ASN A 596 18.90 -14.05 -11.36
C ASN A 596 20.41 -13.78 -11.35
N GLU A 597 20.84 -12.55 -11.62
CA GLU A 597 22.23 -12.07 -11.58
C GLU A 597 22.50 -11.30 -10.28
N MET A 598 21.45 -10.95 -9.53
CA MET A 598 21.57 -10.33 -8.21
C MET A 598 21.99 -11.34 -7.14
N GLU A 599 22.86 -10.93 -6.22
CA GLU A 599 23.03 -11.50 -4.89
C GLU A 599 22.25 -10.61 -3.90
N ILE A 600 21.15 -11.10 -3.35
CA ILE A 600 20.30 -10.31 -2.45
C ILE A 600 20.67 -10.65 -1.00
N LEU A 601 21.23 -9.68 -0.28
CA LEU A 601 21.71 -9.84 1.09
C LEU A 601 20.72 -9.25 2.08
N PHE A 602 19.89 -10.10 2.66
CA PHE A 602 19.00 -9.76 3.76
C PHE A 602 19.81 -9.74 5.06
N VAL A 603 19.97 -8.55 5.63
CA VAL A 603 20.69 -8.36 6.90
C VAL A 603 19.70 -7.85 7.95
N ASP A 604 19.19 -8.79 8.73
CA ASP A 604 18.24 -8.55 9.81
C ASP A 604 18.96 -8.05 11.06
N ASP A 605 18.65 -6.81 11.45
CA ASP A 605 19.23 -6.08 12.56
C ASP A 605 18.71 -6.52 13.93
N GLY A 606 18.10 -7.71 14.03
CA GLY A 606 17.55 -8.26 15.26
C GLY A 606 16.06 -7.98 15.41
N SER A 607 15.30 -8.30 14.36
CA SER A 607 13.84 -8.19 14.35
C SER A 607 13.20 -9.03 15.46
N THR A 608 12.12 -8.51 16.03
CA THR A 608 11.43 -9.07 17.19
C THR A 608 9.99 -9.49 16.89
N ASP A 609 9.40 -8.99 15.80
CA ASP A 609 8.10 -9.46 15.34
C ASP A 609 8.24 -10.78 14.57
N GLU A 610 7.34 -11.72 14.87
CA GLU A 610 7.36 -13.04 14.25
C GLU A 610 7.09 -12.98 12.75
N GLU A 611 6.36 -11.97 12.28
CA GLU A 611 6.01 -11.82 10.86
C GLU A 611 7.25 -11.58 9.99
N THR A 612 8.13 -10.65 10.38
CA THR A 612 9.41 -10.40 9.70
C THR A 612 10.30 -11.64 9.72
N ILE A 613 10.34 -12.36 10.84
CA ILE A 613 11.11 -13.59 10.98
C ILE A 613 10.57 -14.69 10.03
N ARG A 614 9.25 -14.86 9.95
CA ARG A 614 8.61 -15.83 9.04
C ARG A 614 8.86 -15.47 7.58
N ILE A 615 8.66 -14.20 7.21
CA ILE A 615 8.83 -13.72 5.83
C ILE A 615 10.26 -13.87 5.34
N THR A 616 11.25 -13.43 6.13
CA THR A 616 12.66 -13.55 5.74
C THR A 616 13.09 -15.00 5.58
N ASN A 617 12.63 -15.89 6.49
CA ASN A 617 12.88 -17.32 6.39
C ASN A 617 12.24 -17.92 5.14
N ARG A 618 11.01 -17.53 4.80
CA ARG A 618 10.30 -18.01 3.60
C ARG A 618 11.04 -17.59 2.34
N ILE A 619 11.35 -16.31 2.19
CA ILE A 619 12.03 -15.78 1.01
C ILE A 619 13.40 -16.45 0.84
N TYR A 620 14.16 -16.59 1.93
CA TYR A 620 15.45 -17.27 1.93
C TYR A 620 15.35 -18.73 1.46
N ARG A 621 14.37 -19.50 1.96
CA ARG A 621 14.16 -20.90 1.55
C ARG A 621 13.74 -21.02 0.07
N GLU A 622 12.90 -20.10 -0.40
CA GLU A 622 12.33 -20.17 -1.75
C GLU A 622 13.25 -19.65 -2.86
N ASN A 623 14.30 -18.88 -2.54
CA ASN A 623 15.06 -18.13 -3.53
C ASN A 623 16.57 -18.34 -3.39
N LYS A 624 17.19 -18.98 -4.40
CA LYS A 624 18.63 -19.32 -4.40
C LYS A 624 19.56 -18.10 -4.46
N ASN A 625 19.05 -16.95 -4.87
CA ASN A 625 19.79 -15.70 -4.96
C ASN A 625 19.78 -14.87 -3.66
N VAL A 626 19.03 -15.31 -2.64
CA VAL A 626 18.90 -14.63 -1.36
C VAL A 626 19.82 -15.26 -0.32
N LYS A 627 20.56 -14.44 0.42
CA LYS A 627 21.29 -14.83 1.64
C LYS A 627 20.72 -14.06 2.83
N LEU A 628 20.60 -14.74 3.97
CA LEU A 628 20.05 -14.17 5.20
C LEU A 628 21.12 -14.18 6.30
N TYR A 629 21.37 -13.01 6.90
CA TYR A 629 22.16 -12.84 8.11
C TYR A 629 21.29 -12.21 9.20
N ARG A 630 21.40 -12.71 10.43
CA ARG A 630 20.66 -12.18 11.58
C ARG A 630 21.59 -11.77 12.72
N PHE A 631 21.35 -10.58 13.25
CA PHE A 631 21.86 -10.17 14.54
C PHE A 631 20.96 -10.73 15.65
N ASN A 632 21.56 -11.34 16.67
CA ASN A 632 20.84 -11.93 17.80
C ASN A 632 20.92 -11.07 19.08
N ASP A 633 21.54 -9.89 19.00
CA ASP A 633 21.76 -8.95 20.11
C ASP A 633 20.77 -7.77 20.11
N GLY A 634 19.70 -7.86 19.31
CA GLY A 634 18.63 -6.87 19.19
C GLY A 634 18.97 -5.70 18.27
N GLY A 635 17.97 -4.85 18.01
CA GLY A 635 18.03 -3.69 17.10
C GLY A 635 19.14 -2.67 17.42
N SER A 636 20.00 -2.35 16.46
CA SER A 636 20.99 -1.26 16.60
C SER A 636 20.35 0.14 16.60
N GLY A 637 19.09 0.21 16.14
CA GLY A 637 18.35 1.45 16.01
C GLY A 637 18.70 2.28 14.77
N SER A 638 19.42 1.72 13.79
CA SER A 638 19.71 2.36 12.51
C SER A 638 20.01 1.34 11.42
N ALA A 639 19.80 1.71 10.15
CA ALA A 639 20.17 0.85 9.03
C ALA A 639 21.70 0.76 8.78
N SER A 640 22.55 1.52 9.48
CA SER A 640 24.01 1.51 9.19
C SER A 640 24.71 0.21 9.60
N ARG A 641 24.42 -0.36 10.78
CA ARG A 641 24.98 -1.65 11.19
C ARG A 641 24.68 -2.77 10.18
N PRO A 642 23.41 -3.00 9.77
CA PRO A 642 23.11 -4.03 8.78
C PRO A 642 23.68 -3.71 7.39
N ARG A 643 23.74 -2.43 6.97
CA ARG A 643 24.37 -2.05 5.69
C ARG A 643 25.88 -2.31 5.68
N ASN A 644 26.60 -1.96 6.74
CA ASN A 644 28.02 -2.25 6.89
C ASN A 644 28.27 -3.77 6.86
N LYS A 645 27.46 -4.53 7.60
CA LYS A 645 27.57 -5.99 7.60
C LYS A 645 27.25 -6.59 6.22
N GLY A 646 26.28 -6.02 5.50
CA GLY A 646 25.99 -6.39 4.12
C GLY A 646 27.17 -6.16 3.18
N LEU A 647 27.87 -5.03 3.31
CA LEU A 647 29.09 -4.76 2.54
C LEU A 647 30.20 -5.77 2.85
N ASP A 648 30.37 -6.16 4.11
CA ASP A 648 31.34 -7.19 4.51
C ASP A 648 31.00 -8.57 3.91
N LEU A 649 29.70 -8.87 3.73
CA LEU A 649 29.21 -10.14 3.19
C LEU A 649 29.12 -10.16 1.65
N ALA A 650 29.07 -9.00 1.01
CA ALA A 650 28.94 -8.86 -0.44
C ALA A 650 30.11 -9.49 -1.19
N SER A 651 29.78 -10.32 -2.19
CA SER A 651 30.75 -11.06 -2.99
C SER A 651 30.90 -10.54 -4.43
N CYS A 652 29.92 -9.79 -4.94
CA CYS A 652 29.94 -9.28 -6.31
C CYS A 652 30.88 -8.08 -6.48
N LYS A 653 31.32 -7.83 -7.72
CA LYS A 653 32.16 -6.67 -8.11
C LYS A 653 31.44 -5.35 -7.86
N TYR A 654 30.11 -5.34 -8.03
CA TYR A 654 29.27 -4.16 -7.91
C TYR A 654 28.26 -4.35 -6.77
N ILE A 655 27.94 -3.25 -6.08
CA ILE A 655 26.95 -3.26 -5.00
C ILE A 655 25.94 -2.11 -5.13
N THR A 656 24.77 -2.31 -4.55
CA THR A 656 23.77 -1.26 -4.26
C THR A 656 23.04 -1.56 -2.94
N TYR A 657 22.21 -0.62 -2.50
CA TYR A 657 21.41 -0.74 -1.28
C TYR A 657 19.93 -0.58 -1.62
N LEU A 658 19.05 -1.27 -0.90
CA LEU A 658 17.60 -1.06 -1.03
C LEU A 658 16.95 -1.25 0.32
N ASP A 659 16.15 -0.28 0.77
CA ASP A 659 15.43 -0.37 2.03
C ASP A 659 14.14 -1.21 1.88
N PRO A 660 13.71 -1.93 2.94
CA PRO A 660 12.57 -2.86 2.87
C PRO A 660 11.25 -2.17 2.55
N ASP A 661 11.12 -0.88 2.87
CA ASP A 661 9.94 -0.05 2.58
C ASP A 661 10.08 0.77 1.29
N ASN A 662 11.08 0.52 0.45
CA ASN A 662 11.28 1.21 -0.82
C ASN A 662 11.29 0.21 -1.99
N GLU A 663 11.20 0.72 -3.22
CA GLU A 663 11.19 -0.12 -4.43
C GLU A 663 12.30 0.28 -5.40
N ALA A 664 12.94 -0.72 -6.01
CA ALA A 664 13.70 -0.55 -7.23
C ALA A 664 12.73 -0.45 -8.42
N LEU A 665 12.92 0.56 -9.27
CA LEU A 665 12.04 0.82 -10.39
C LEU A 665 12.42 -0.02 -11.60
N ASN A 666 11.72 -1.15 -11.78
CA ASN A 666 11.84 -2.04 -12.94
C ASN A 666 13.32 -2.42 -13.19
N ASP A 667 13.81 -2.14 -14.40
CA ASP A 667 15.18 -2.39 -14.82
C ASP A 667 16.16 -1.25 -14.46
N GLY A 668 15.81 -0.34 -13.57
CA GLY A 668 16.72 0.72 -13.13
C GLY A 668 18.09 0.18 -12.68
N TYR A 669 18.11 -0.92 -11.91
CA TYR A 669 19.39 -1.56 -11.55
C TYR A 669 20.09 -2.23 -12.72
N ALA A 670 19.36 -2.81 -13.67
CA ALA A 670 19.95 -3.33 -14.91
C ALA A 670 20.63 -2.22 -15.72
N GLN A 671 20.03 -1.02 -15.79
CA GLN A 671 20.61 0.14 -16.49
C GLN A 671 21.89 0.62 -15.83
N LEU A 672 21.86 0.78 -14.51
CA LEU A 672 23.05 1.18 -13.77
C LEU A 672 24.18 0.17 -13.94
N LEU A 673 23.85 -1.13 -13.97
CA LEU A 673 24.82 -2.21 -14.13
C LEU A 673 25.38 -2.26 -15.55
N TYR A 674 24.53 -2.08 -16.57
CA TYR A 674 24.95 -1.96 -17.96
C TYR A 674 25.94 -0.80 -18.13
N GLU A 675 25.57 0.39 -17.65
CA GLU A 675 26.38 1.60 -17.80
C GLU A 675 27.76 1.53 -17.12
N ILE A 676 27.86 0.86 -15.96
CA ILE A 676 29.14 0.69 -15.26
C ILE A 676 30.02 -0.42 -15.88
N LYS A 677 29.42 -1.34 -16.65
CA LYS A 677 30.13 -2.40 -17.38
C LYS A 677 30.62 -1.92 -18.74
N GLU A 678 29.84 -1.09 -19.43
CA GLU A 678 30.21 -0.51 -20.73
C GLU A 678 31.49 0.35 -20.63
N ASP A 679 31.64 1.11 -19.54
CA ASP A 679 32.88 1.82 -19.22
C ASP A 679 33.31 1.56 -17.78
N GLU A 680 34.16 0.54 -17.62
CA GLU A 680 34.73 0.18 -16.32
C GLU A 680 35.64 1.27 -15.72
N SER A 681 35.87 2.41 -16.36
CA SER A 681 36.53 3.56 -15.71
C SER A 681 35.63 4.24 -14.69
N TYR A 682 34.31 4.08 -14.75
CA TYR A 682 33.38 4.60 -13.75
C TYR A 682 33.48 3.83 -12.45
N ASP A 683 33.66 4.53 -11.33
CA ASP A 683 33.62 3.92 -9.99
C ASP A 683 32.19 3.82 -9.45
N THR A 684 31.28 4.64 -9.98
CA THR A 684 29.86 4.60 -9.67
C THR A 684 29.00 5.18 -10.80
N VAL A 685 27.77 4.66 -10.93
CA VAL A 685 26.72 5.20 -11.79
C VAL A 685 25.51 5.54 -10.94
N ILE A 686 24.89 6.70 -11.18
CA ILE A 686 23.86 7.31 -10.34
C ILE A 686 22.64 7.69 -11.20
N GLY A 687 21.44 7.36 -10.75
CA GLY A 687 20.19 7.77 -11.39
C GLY A 687 19.33 8.70 -10.53
N ASN A 688 18.06 8.79 -10.88
CA ASN A 688 17.05 9.66 -10.27
C ASN A 688 16.14 8.89 -9.29
N ILE A 689 15.34 9.63 -8.52
CA ILE A 689 14.43 9.06 -7.52
C ILE A 689 13.05 9.69 -7.69
N ILE A 690 12.00 8.89 -7.55
CA ILE A 690 10.65 9.38 -7.34
C ILE A 690 10.33 9.31 -5.85
N ARG A 691 10.02 10.45 -5.24
CA ARG A 691 9.60 10.55 -3.84
C ARG A 691 8.09 10.71 -3.75
N PHE A 692 7.46 9.86 -2.96
CA PHE A 692 6.07 9.95 -2.56
C PHE A 692 5.95 10.40 -1.10
N ASP A 693 5.57 11.66 -0.93
CA ASP A 693 5.18 12.23 0.37
C ASP A 693 3.68 12.57 0.32
N ASN A 694 3.26 13.73 0.81
CA ASN A 694 1.94 14.31 0.50
C ASN A 694 1.70 14.54 -1.01
N LYS A 695 2.76 14.56 -1.82
CA LYS A 695 2.73 14.70 -3.28
C LYS A 695 3.84 13.85 -3.90
N LYS A 696 3.65 13.47 -5.17
CA LYS A 696 4.71 12.91 -6.03
C LYS A 696 5.73 14.02 -6.34
N ALA A 697 7.02 13.73 -6.22
CA ALA A 697 8.10 14.62 -6.61
C ALA A 697 9.28 13.82 -7.17
N GLU A 698 9.81 14.24 -8.32
CA GLU A 698 11.03 13.67 -8.88
C GLU A 698 12.27 14.41 -8.35
N ILE A 699 13.26 13.65 -7.87
CA ILE A 699 14.60 14.15 -7.52
C ILE A 699 15.54 13.76 -8.67
N ASN A 700 15.58 14.63 -9.67
CA ASN A 700 16.39 14.45 -10.86
C ASN A 700 17.85 14.87 -10.61
N TYR A 701 18.71 13.90 -10.26
CA TYR A 701 20.14 14.15 -10.02
C TYR A 701 20.89 14.43 -11.32
N TYR A 702 20.52 13.73 -12.40
CA TYR A 702 21.09 13.94 -13.73
C TYR A 702 21.06 15.40 -14.17
N LYS A 703 19.93 16.10 -13.96
CA LYS A 703 19.78 17.51 -14.31
C LYS A 703 20.84 18.39 -13.64
N TYR A 704 21.19 18.12 -12.39
CA TYR A 704 22.24 18.88 -11.72
C TYR A 704 23.61 18.59 -12.33
N VAL A 705 23.90 17.34 -12.66
CA VAL A 705 25.15 16.99 -13.35
C VAL A 705 25.22 17.60 -14.74
N HIS A 706 24.11 17.54 -15.50
CA HIS A 706 24.02 18.05 -16.86
C HIS A 706 24.30 19.55 -16.96
N LEU A 707 23.93 20.33 -15.94
CA LEU A 707 24.25 21.76 -15.85
C LEU A 707 25.77 22.03 -15.75
N HIS A 708 26.56 21.06 -15.27
CA HIS A 708 28.02 21.15 -15.18
C HIS A 708 28.74 20.38 -16.30
N ASN A 709 28.12 19.32 -16.85
CA ASN A 709 28.63 18.53 -17.96
C ASN A 709 27.48 17.93 -18.80
N GLN A 710 27.36 18.36 -20.06
CA GLN A 710 26.25 18.00 -20.96
C GLN A 710 26.08 16.49 -21.23
N MET A 711 27.11 15.66 -20.97
CA MET A 711 27.04 14.21 -21.20
C MET A 711 26.71 13.38 -19.95
N GLY A 712 26.47 14.01 -18.79
CA GLY A 712 26.23 13.27 -17.53
C GLY A 712 27.47 12.57 -16.96
N ILE A 713 28.63 12.66 -17.63
CA ILE A 713 29.90 12.13 -17.15
C ILE A 713 30.46 13.05 -16.06
N ILE A 714 31.03 12.46 -15.01
CA ILE A 714 31.60 13.17 -13.88
C ILE A 714 33.08 12.80 -13.80
N GLU A 715 33.94 13.57 -14.48
CA GLU A 715 35.39 13.36 -14.50
C GLU A 715 36.07 13.64 -13.15
N HIS A 716 35.45 14.50 -12.34
CA HIS A 716 35.97 14.88 -11.02
C HIS A 716 34.84 14.89 -9.97
N PRO A 717 34.40 13.71 -9.46
CA PRO A 717 33.29 13.59 -8.51
C PRO A 717 33.41 14.49 -7.27
N PHE A 718 34.62 14.63 -6.72
CA PHE A 718 34.88 15.52 -5.60
C PHE A 718 34.68 17.01 -5.93
N GLN A 719 35.03 17.44 -7.14
CA GLN A 719 34.83 18.83 -7.56
C GLN A 719 33.35 19.12 -7.79
N LEU A 720 32.63 18.18 -8.43
CA LEU A 720 31.18 18.29 -8.60
C LEU A 720 30.45 18.44 -7.26
N LEU A 721 30.88 17.71 -6.22
CA LEU A 721 30.33 17.89 -4.87
C LEU A 721 30.47 19.34 -4.38
N LYS A 722 31.60 20.00 -4.64
CA LYS A 722 31.79 21.41 -4.24
C LYS A 722 30.90 22.33 -5.07
N ASP A 723 30.90 22.15 -6.37
CA ASP A 723 30.18 23.02 -7.33
C ASP A 723 28.66 22.93 -7.15
N THR A 724 28.17 21.81 -6.62
CA THR A 724 26.75 21.57 -6.34
C THR A 724 26.38 21.80 -4.88
N SER A 725 27.21 22.48 -4.10
CA SER A 725 26.93 22.79 -2.70
C SER A 725 26.73 21.52 -1.85
N LEU A 726 27.52 20.46 -2.05
CA LEU A 726 27.42 19.17 -1.37
C LEU A 726 26.08 18.45 -1.59
N LYS A 727 25.53 18.55 -2.80
CA LYS A 727 24.30 17.85 -3.15
C LYS A 727 24.54 16.34 -3.20
N VAL A 728 23.58 15.60 -2.67
CA VAL A 728 23.63 14.14 -2.58
C VAL A 728 22.50 13.51 -3.37
N GLN A 729 22.65 12.24 -3.70
CA GLN A 729 21.57 11.35 -4.14
C GLN A 729 21.41 10.19 -3.16
N SER A 730 20.25 9.52 -3.17
CA SER A 730 20.10 8.26 -2.41
C SER A 730 21.10 7.23 -2.89
N ILE A 731 21.74 6.56 -1.93
CA ILE A 731 22.58 5.38 -2.15
C ILE A 731 21.81 4.21 -2.77
N GLN A 732 20.47 4.26 -2.73
CA GLN A 732 19.59 3.26 -3.34
C GLN A 732 19.35 3.49 -4.85
N ALA A 733 19.77 4.65 -5.38
CA ALA A 733 19.67 5.00 -6.79
C ALA A 733 21.04 4.99 -7.49
N MET A 734 22.00 4.23 -6.96
CA MET A 734 23.35 4.13 -7.52
C MET A 734 23.92 2.72 -7.41
N ILE A 735 24.81 2.37 -8.33
CA ILE A 735 25.66 1.18 -8.25
C ILE A 735 27.10 1.66 -8.01
N ILE A 736 27.81 0.97 -7.12
CA ILE A 736 29.17 1.31 -6.70
C ILE A 736 30.08 0.10 -6.91
N LYS A 737 31.30 0.31 -7.40
CA LYS A 737 32.34 -0.72 -7.34
C LYS A 737 32.65 -1.07 -5.89
N ARG A 738 32.52 -2.34 -5.52
CA ARG A 738 32.80 -2.83 -4.17
C ARG A 738 34.21 -2.45 -3.69
N ASP A 739 35.19 -2.58 -4.57
CA ASP A 739 36.59 -2.29 -4.26
C ASP A 739 36.84 -0.83 -3.85
N LEU A 740 36.09 0.11 -4.42
CA LEU A 740 36.17 1.52 -3.99
C LEU A 740 35.87 1.64 -2.49
N LEU A 741 34.86 0.93 -2.01
CA LEU A 741 34.42 0.99 -0.62
C LEU A 741 35.39 0.25 0.30
N VAL A 742 35.78 -0.97 -0.08
CA VAL A 742 36.63 -1.85 0.74
C VAL A 742 38.05 -1.28 0.87
N GLN A 743 38.68 -0.87 -0.25
CA GLN A 743 40.05 -0.34 -0.24
C GLN A 743 40.16 0.98 0.53
N ASN A 744 39.11 1.80 0.51
CA ASN A 744 39.06 3.06 1.26
C ASN A 744 38.46 2.92 2.67
N GLN A 745 38.08 1.71 3.08
CA GLN A 745 37.47 1.41 4.38
C GLN A 745 36.24 2.29 4.69
N LEU A 746 35.42 2.56 3.66
CA LEU A 746 34.23 3.39 3.81
C LEU A 746 33.16 2.59 4.55
N LYS A 747 32.72 3.12 5.70
CA LYS A 747 31.65 2.55 6.53
C LYS A 747 30.67 3.63 6.94
N MET A 748 29.41 3.25 6.99
CA MET A 748 28.35 4.10 7.50
C MET A 748 28.46 4.24 9.01
N VAL A 749 28.24 5.46 9.54
CA VAL A 749 28.30 5.70 10.99
C VAL A 749 27.22 4.89 11.70
N GLU A 750 27.64 3.95 12.53
CA GLU A 750 26.72 3.05 13.24
C GLU A 750 25.83 3.79 14.23
N SER A 751 24.59 3.32 14.38
CA SER A 751 23.59 3.93 15.28
C SER A 751 23.25 5.39 14.97
N ALA A 752 23.51 5.87 13.75
CA ALA A 752 23.32 7.26 13.36
C ALA A 752 22.23 7.44 12.28
N ALA A 753 21.58 8.60 12.30
CA ALA A 753 20.59 9.01 11.30
C ALA A 753 21.25 9.98 10.30
N GLY A 754 20.84 9.94 9.03
CA GLY A 754 21.49 10.73 7.96
C GLY A 754 22.90 10.25 7.60
N GLN A 755 23.25 9.04 8.02
CA GLN A 755 24.54 8.39 7.74
C GLN A 755 24.75 8.14 6.23
N ASP A 756 23.66 7.93 5.48
CA ASP A 756 23.64 7.67 4.04
C ASP A 756 24.09 8.90 3.24
N THR A 757 23.67 10.08 3.69
CA THR A 757 24.08 11.37 3.14
C THR A 757 25.58 11.60 3.33
N LEU A 758 26.13 11.25 4.50
CA LEU A 758 27.57 11.34 4.74
C LEU A 758 28.33 10.32 3.89
N PHE A 759 27.86 9.07 3.86
CA PHE A 759 28.46 7.99 3.08
C PHE A 759 28.52 8.31 1.57
N PHE A 760 27.44 8.87 1.00
CA PHE A 760 27.45 9.34 -0.40
C PHE A 760 28.54 10.38 -0.63
N GLN A 761 28.70 11.34 0.28
CA GLN A 761 29.76 12.35 0.18
C GLN A 761 31.14 11.71 0.25
N GLU A 762 31.36 10.77 1.15
CA GLU A 762 32.61 10.02 1.26
C GLU A 762 32.94 9.24 -0.02
N VAL A 763 31.97 8.52 -0.59
CA VAL A 763 32.11 7.82 -1.88
C VAL A 763 32.56 8.78 -2.97
N MET A 764 31.90 9.92 -3.13
CA MET A 764 32.22 10.91 -4.15
C MET A 764 33.56 11.61 -3.92
N THR A 765 34.09 11.66 -2.68
CA THR A 765 35.47 12.13 -2.43
C THR A 765 36.54 11.13 -2.84
N LYS A 766 36.19 9.83 -2.95
CA LYS A 766 37.12 8.75 -3.30
C LYS A 766 37.02 8.30 -4.74
N ALA A 767 35.83 8.43 -5.35
CA ALA A 767 35.59 8.11 -6.74
C ALA A 767 36.43 9.02 -7.66
N LYS A 768 37.08 8.41 -8.64
CA LYS A 768 37.86 9.11 -9.66
C LYS A 768 36.97 9.56 -10.81
N LYS A 769 36.03 8.72 -11.23
CA LYS A 769 35.09 9.00 -12.31
C LYS A 769 33.72 8.42 -11.96
N ALA A 770 32.66 9.11 -12.34
CA ALA A 770 31.29 8.63 -12.18
C ALA A 770 30.44 9.00 -13.39
N LYS A 771 29.23 8.41 -13.49
CA LYS A 771 28.24 8.77 -14.50
C LYS A 771 26.88 8.98 -13.84
N ALA A 772 26.17 10.03 -14.24
CA ALA A 772 24.77 10.20 -13.94
C ALA A 772 23.93 9.87 -15.18
N ILE A 773 22.82 9.17 -14.98
CA ILE A 773 21.85 8.83 -16.04
C ILE A 773 20.49 9.43 -15.73
N ASN A 774 19.76 9.84 -16.77
CA ASN A 774 18.45 10.46 -16.63
C ASN A 774 17.33 9.42 -16.48
N VAL A 775 17.47 8.49 -15.53
CA VAL A 775 16.48 7.44 -15.32
C VAL A 775 16.11 7.32 -13.85
N ASN A 776 14.81 7.19 -13.57
CA ASN A 776 14.29 6.95 -12.24
C ASN A 776 14.58 5.50 -11.81
N ILE A 777 15.38 5.34 -10.75
CA ILE A 777 15.87 4.04 -10.28
C ILE A 777 15.15 3.58 -9.01
N HIS A 778 14.73 4.53 -8.17
CA HIS A 778 14.28 4.26 -6.82
C HIS A 778 12.98 5.01 -6.53
N LEU A 779 12.02 4.29 -5.95
CA LEU A 779 10.78 4.81 -5.41
C LEU A 779 10.86 4.93 -3.88
N TYR A 780 10.79 6.16 -3.37
CA TYR A 780 10.91 6.47 -1.96
C TYR A 780 9.57 6.88 -1.35
N TYR A 781 9.03 6.07 -0.44
CA TYR A 781 7.78 6.37 0.29
C TYR A 781 8.08 7.11 1.61
N ALA A 782 7.99 8.44 1.59
CA ALA A 782 8.28 9.28 2.75
C ALA A 782 7.17 9.28 3.82
N ALA A 783 5.95 8.83 3.48
CA ALA A 783 4.76 8.87 4.34
C ALA A 783 4.45 7.56 5.08
N VAL A 784 5.39 6.61 5.15
CA VAL A 784 5.19 5.33 5.84
C VAL A 784 5.01 5.57 7.34
N SER A 785 3.98 4.97 7.94
CA SER A 785 3.59 5.12 9.35
C SER A 785 4.72 4.76 10.32
N ASN A 786 5.60 3.83 9.92
CA ASN A 786 6.77 3.35 10.66
C ASN A 786 8.07 4.13 10.35
N SER A 787 8.03 5.14 9.48
CA SER A 787 9.15 6.07 9.39
C SER A 787 9.35 6.69 10.76
N VAL A 788 10.60 6.97 11.14
CA VAL A 788 11.09 7.46 12.46
C VAL A 788 10.50 8.85 12.84
N THR A 789 9.39 9.26 12.23
CA THR A 789 8.90 10.62 12.12
C THR A 789 7.56 10.86 12.83
N ASN A 790 6.83 9.84 13.26
CA ASN A 790 5.51 10.01 13.90
C ASN A 790 5.56 10.10 15.44
N THR A 791 6.70 9.75 16.06
CA THR A 791 6.96 10.06 17.48
C THR A 791 8.42 10.44 17.63
N ILE A 792 8.69 11.74 17.62
CA ILE A 792 10.04 12.27 17.78
C ILE A 792 10.34 12.31 19.27
N SER A 793 11.43 11.66 19.69
CA SER A 793 11.98 11.69 21.04
C SER A 793 13.40 12.24 21.03
N SER A 794 14.00 12.44 22.20
CA SER A 794 15.40 12.86 22.34
C SER A 794 16.37 11.96 21.55
N ARG A 795 16.10 10.64 21.52
CA ARG A 795 16.85 9.63 20.74
C ARG A 795 16.96 9.97 19.25
N PHE A 796 16.01 10.68 18.65
CA PHE A 796 16.12 11.17 17.27
C PHE A 796 17.36 12.07 17.10
N TYR A 797 17.54 13.02 18.03
CA TYR A 797 18.64 13.96 18.00
C TYR A 797 19.97 13.32 18.37
N GLU A 798 19.99 12.33 19.28
CA GLU A 798 21.20 11.56 19.59
C GLU A 798 21.79 10.89 18.35
N LYS A 799 20.94 10.29 17.52
CA LYS A 799 21.37 9.65 16.26
C LYS A 799 21.98 10.66 15.29
N TYR A 800 21.45 11.88 15.21
CA TYR A 800 22.04 12.94 14.39
C TYR A 800 23.32 13.52 15.00
N TYR A 801 23.38 13.68 16.33
CA TYR A 801 24.60 14.11 17.01
C TYR A 801 25.78 13.19 16.69
N LYS A 802 25.56 11.87 16.66
CA LYS A 802 26.57 10.88 16.25
C LYS A 802 27.08 11.11 14.82
N VAL A 803 26.18 11.36 13.84
CA VAL A 803 26.64 11.63 12.47
C VAL A 803 27.35 12.98 12.36
N GLU A 804 26.93 13.99 13.12
CA GLU A 804 27.53 15.33 13.08
C GLU A 804 28.98 15.32 13.61
N LEU A 805 29.29 14.49 14.62
CA LEU A 805 30.66 14.28 15.10
C LEU A 805 31.61 13.77 14.02
N GLU A 806 31.15 12.85 13.17
CA GLU A 806 31.95 12.33 12.06
C GLU A 806 31.92 13.28 10.85
N ARG A 807 30.77 13.91 10.58
CA ARG A 807 30.60 14.89 9.50
C ARG A 807 31.56 16.06 9.65
N ILE A 808 31.69 16.66 10.83
CA ILE A 808 32.61 17.79 11.01
C ILE A 808 34.08 17.41 10.77
N LYS A 809 34.49 16.19 11.19
CA LYS A 809 35.83 15.65 10.93
C LYS A 809 36.04 15.45 9.43
N PHE A 810 35.09 14.83 8.75
CA PHE A 810 35.09 14.62 7.30
C PHE A 810 35.17 15.94 6.53
N LEU A 811 34.33 16.91 6.88
CA LEU A 811 34.27 18.22 6.22
C LEU A 811 35.59 18.98 6.35
N LYS A 812 36.18 19.02 7.55
CA LYS A 812 37.48 19.67 7.80
C LYS A 812 38.61 18.96 7.06
N LYS A 813 38.66 17.63 7.11
CA LYS A 813 39.69 16.82 6.42
C LYS A 813 39.70 17.05 4.90
N ASN A 814 38.54 17.30 4.30
CA ASN A 814 38.39 17.43 2.85
C ASN A 814 38.21 18.89 2.38
N ASN A 815 38.44 19.91 3.23
CA ASN A 815 38.23 21.33 2.86
C ASN A 815 36.81 21.62 2.33
N LEU A 816 35.79 20.98 2.91
CA LEU A 816 34.37 21.16 2.59
C LEU A 816 33.61 21.93 3.67
N PHE A 817 34.28 22.26 4.78
CA PHE A 817 33.65 22.83 5.97
C PHE A 817 32.98 24.18 5.72
N GLU A 818 33.65 25.11 5.03
CA GLU A 818 33.08 26.44 4.73
C GLU A 818 31.84 26.35 3.81
N ILE A 819 31.90 25.51 2.78
CA ILE A 819 30.77 25.26 1.87
C ILE A 819 29.57 24.73 2.65
N TYR A 820 29.77 23.69 3.48
CA TYR A 820 28.70 23.12 4.29
C TYR A 820 28.11 24.15 5.25
N LEU A 821 28.96 24.91 5.93
CA LEU A 821 28.53 25.90 6.91
C LEU A 821 27.65 26.99 6.27
N ASN A 822 28.10 27.54 5.15
CA ASN A 822 27.46 28.68 4.49
C ASN A 822 26.20 28.28 3.73
N GLU A 823 26.16 27.08 3.14
CA GLU A 823 25.11 26.71 2.19
C GLU A 823 24.13 25.64 2.70
N LYS A 824 24.53 24.88 3.74
CA LYS A 824 23.74 23.73 4.23
C LYS A 824 23.36 23.84 5.70
N PHE A 825 24.32 24.11 6.59
CA PHE A 825 24.12 23.97 8.03
C PHE A 825 22.93 24.80 8.53
N VAL A 826 22.88 26.11 8.21
CA VAL A 826 21.80 27.00 8.65
C VAL A 826 20.43 26.51 8.19
N PHE A 827 20.34 26.05 6.93
CA PHE A 827 19.12 25.52 6.35
C PHE A 827 18.67 24.23 7.04
N TYR A 828 19.57 23.26 7.22
CA TYR A 828 19.28 21.99 7.89
C TYR A 828 18.94 22.22 9.37
N PHE A 829 19.74 23.02 10.08
CA PHE A 829 19.49 23.30 11.49
C PHE A 829 18.11 23.91 11.71
N THR A 830 17.74 24.88 10.88
CA THR A 830 16.42 25.53 10.96
C THR A 830 15.29 24.59 10.53
N ASN A 831 15.35 24.03 9.32
CA ASN A 831 14.20 23.37 8.69
C ASN A 831 14.11 21.87 9.00
N TRP A 832 15.19 21.27 9.52
CA TRP A 832 15.23 19.87 9.93
C TRP A 832 15.23 19.72 11.45
N TYR A 833 16.23 20.25 12.17
CA TYR A 833 16.35 20.06 13.62
C TYR A 833 15.28 20.85 14.40
N LEU A 834 15.23 22.18 14.24
CA LEU A 834 14.31 23.04 14.99
C LEU A 834 12.84 22.84 14.60
N LYS A 835 12.56 22.60 13.31
CA LYS A 835 11.19 22.33 12.84
C LYS A 835 10.62 21.02 13.41
N ARG A 836 11.46 20.03 13.67
CA ARG A 836 11.04 18.77 14.32
C ARG A 836 10.97 18.88 15.84
N LEU A 837 11.71 19.82 16.43
CA LEU A 837 11.73 19.99 17.88
C LEU A 837 10.35 20.40 18.40
N ILE A 838 9.59 21.17 17.63
CA ILE A 838 8.20 21.55 17.98
C ILE A 838 7.20 20.39 17.89
N LEU A 839 7.60 19.20 17.42
CA LEU A 839 6.78 17.99 17.34
C LEU A 839 7.18 16.95 18.40
N ILE A 840 8.14 17.26 19.27
CA ILE A 840 8.62 16.34 20.30
C ILE A 840 7.61 16.23 21.45
N LYS A 841 7.65 15.12 22.20
CA LYS A 841 6.89 14.96 23.45
C LYS A 841 7.44 15.89 24.53
N GLU A 842 6.56 16.45 25.36
CA GLU A 842 6.93 17.42 26.41
C GLU A 842 7.99 16.86 27.37
N ASP A 843 7.90 15.57 27.72
CA ASP A 843 8.84 14.90 28.62
C ASP A 843 10.28 14.83 28.05
N ASP A 844 10.43 14.83 26.72
CA ASP A 844 11.72 14.71 26.03
C ASP A 844 12.32 16.09 25.65
N GLU A 845 11.58 17.20 25.82
CA GLU A 845 11.94 18.52 25.30
C GLU A 845 13.33 18.98 25.78
N ASN A 846 13.57 18.90 27.09
CA ASN A 846 14.80 19.39 27.71
C ASN A 846 16.02 18.60 27.23
N GLU A 847 15.92 17.27 27.19
CA GLU A 847 17.00 16.40 26.73
C GLU A 847 17.32 16.65 25.24
N ALA A 848 16.29 16.78 24.41
CA ALA A 848 16.47 17.10 23.00
C ALA A 848 17.12 18.47 22.77
N ILE A 849 16.72 19.50 23.52
CA ILE A 849 17.34 20.84 23.45
C ILE A 849 18.83 20.76 23.79
N GLU A 850 19.20 20.03 24.84
CA GLU A 850 20.61 19.82 25.21
C GLU A 850 21.41 19.14 24.09
N ILE A 851 20.85 18.13 23.43
CA ILE A 851 21.52 17.45 22.31
C ILE A 851 21.65 18.39 21.10
N ILE A 852 20.60 19.13 20.74
CA ILE A 852 20.64 20.10 19.63
C ILE A 852 21.64 21.20 19.90
N LYS A 853 21.76 21.67 21.15
CA LYS A 853 22.77 22.64 21.57
C LYS A 853 24.17 22.09 21.33
N LYS A 854 24.45 20.84 21.72
CA LYS A 854 25.73 20.19 21.42
C LYS A 854 26.03 20.14 19.92
N ILE A 855 25.02 19.91 19.06
CA ILE A 855 25.19 19.99 17.60
C ILE A 855 25.53 21.43 17.18
N TYR A 856 24.76 22.42 17.66
CA TYR A 856 24.97 23.83 17.34
C TYR A 856 26.38 24.31 17.71
N ASP A 857 26.83 23.99 18.93
CA ASP A 857 28.10 24.43 19.48
C ASP A 857 29.31 23.93 18.67
N MET A 858 29.18 22.82 17.92
CA MET A 858 30.23 22.37 16.98
C MET A 858 30.50 23.36 15.85
N TYR A 859 29.46 24.10 15.44
CA TYR A 859 29.50 25.00 14.29
C TYR A 859 29.47 26.48 14.70
N ALA A 860 28.91 26.80 15.87
CA ALA A 860 28.71 28.16 16.38
C ALA A 860 29.94 29.07 16.28
N PRO A 861 31.18 28.64 16.58
CA PRO A 861 32.36 29.50 16.46
C PRO A 861 32.65 30.04 15.05
N TYR A 862 32.04 29.45 14.03
CA TYR A 862 32.29 29.75 12.63
C TYR A 862 31.12 30.46 11.94
N ILE A 863 29.94 30.51 12.58
CA ILE A 863 28.73 31.09 11.98
C ILE A 863 28.79 32.62 12.08
N GLN A 864 28.76 33.32 10.94
CA GLN A 864 28.43 34.74 10.92
C GLN A 864 26.91 34.89 11.08
N ILE A 865 26.45 35.28 12.28
CA ILE A 865 25.04 35.15 12.64
C ILE A 865 24.17 36.25 12.01
N GLU A 866 23.76 36.05 10.76
CA GLU A 866 22.75 36.91 10.12
C GLU A 866 21.32 36.42 10.42
N SER A 867 21.13 35.12 10.66
CA SER A 867 19.81 34.50 10.87
C SER A 867 19.17 34.86 12.23
N SER A 868 17.99 35.49 12.20
CA SER A 868 17.25 35.90 13.41
C SER A 868 16.77 34.73 14.26
N ILE A 869 16.46 33.58 13.66
CA ILE A 869 16.06 32.36 14.39
C ILE A 869 17.26 31.77 15.14
N LEU A 870 18.45 31.73 14.55
CA LEU A 870 19.65 31.21 15.20
C LEU A 870 20.10 32.08 16.37
N ARG A 871 20.04 33.42 16.24
CA ARG A 871 20.32 34.34 17.37
C ARG A 871 19.39 34.08 18.55
N THR A 872 18.11 33.86 18.26
CA THR A 872 17.12 33.61 19.30
C THR A 872 17.30 32.25 19.95
N PHE A 873 17.59 31.23 19.14
CA PHE A 873 17.96 29.90 19.64
C PHE A 873 19.17 29.98 20.58
N GLU A 874 20.26 30.60 20.13
CA GLU A 874 21.49 30.75 20.91
C GLU A 874 21.23 31.52 22.22
N LYS A 875 20.49 32.64 22.17
CA LYS A 875 20.15 33.44 23.35
C LYS A 875 19.43 32.61 24.41
N TYR A 876 18.34 31.93 24.05
CA TYR A 876 17.55 31.18 25.03
C TYR A 876 18.23 29.88 25.47
N SER A 877 18.93 29.20 24.55
CA SER A 877 19.67 27.97 24.87
C SER A 877 20.88 28.23 25.80
N LYS A 878 21.56 29.38 25.67
CA LYS A 878 22.62 29.78 26.60
C LYS A 878 22.08 30.21 27.96
N ALA A 879 20.90 30.84 28.00
CA ALA A 879 20.25 31.26 29.24
C ALA A 879 19.52 30.13 29.99
N GLY A 880 19.43 28.92 29.41
CA GLY A 880 18.66 27.81 29.99
C GLY A 880 17.14 28.03 29.96
N GLU A 881 16.65 28.95 29.14
CA GLU A 881 15.25 29.36 29.10
C GLU A 881 14.44 28.49 28.11
N ASN A 882 14.44 27.17 28.30
CA ASN A 882 13.86 26.19 27.36
C ASN A 882 12.37 26.45 27.06
N VAL A 883 11.58 26.82 28.07
CA VAL A 883 10.16 27.16 27.90
C VAL A 883 9.97 28.34 26.94
N LYS A 884 10.80 29.39 27.07
CA LYS A 884 10.75 30.56 26.18
C LYS A 884 11.21 30.21 24.77
N LEU A 885 12.23 29.35 24.64
CA LEU A 885 12.69 28.83 23.36
C LEU A 885 11.57 28.09 22.63
N MET A 886 10.92 27.13 23.29
CA MET A 886 9.84 26.34 22.69
C MET A 886 8.64 27.20 22.30
N SER A 887 8.24 28.14 23.16
CA SER A 887 7.20 29.12 22.83
C SER A 887 7.55 29.92 21.57
N PHE A 888 8.79 30.42 21.46
CA PHE A 888 9.25 31.15 20.28
C PHE A 888 9.26 30.29 19.02
N LEU A 889 9.76 29.05 19.08
CA LEU A 889 9.84 28.16 17.92
C LEU A 889 8.44 27.78 17.41
N ARG A 890 7.51 27.44 18.33
CA ARG A 890 6.11 27.14 18.00
C ARG A 890 5.46 28.33 17.27
N GLU A 891 5.68 29.55 17.75
CA GLU A 891 5.18 30.76 17.09
C GLU A 891 5.84 31.02 15.72
N TYR A 892 7.16 30.90 15.63
CA TYR A 892 7.93 31.13 14.41
C TYR A 892 7.44 30.24 13.26
N PHE A 893 7.29 28.93 13.50
CA PHE A 893 6.82 27.99 12.48
C PHE A 893 5.33 28.13 12.19
N ARG A 894 4.49 28.47 13.18
CA ARG A 894 3.06 28.75 12.96
C ARG A 894 2.85 29.93 12.00
N ARG A 895 3.57 31.04 12.18
CA ARG A 895 3.48 32.22 11.30
C ARG A 895 3.90 31.89 9.85
N LYS A 896 4.97 31.11 9.65
CA LYS A 896 5.41 30.67 8.31
C LYS A 896 4.38 29.81 7.58
N THR A 897 3.68 28.93 8.30
CA THR A 897 2.62 28.09 7.71
C THR A 897 1.42 28.92 7.22
N ILE A 898 1.08 30.01 7.93
CA ILE A 898 -0.01 30.93 7.54
C ILE A 898 0.40 31.80 6.34
N VAL A 899 1.65 32.29 6.29
CA VAL A 899 2.16 33.11 5.18
C VAL A 899 2.23 32.31 3.89
N ASN A 900 2.68 31.04 3.92
CA ASN A 900 2.68 30.17 2.74
C ASN A 900 1.27 29.88 2.21
N LYS A 901 0.23 29.81 3.06
CA LYS A 901 -1.17 29.71 2.60
C LYS A 901 -1.70 30.98 1.95
N LYS A 902 -1.18 32.17 2.30
CA LYS A 902 -1.57 33.44 1.67
C LYS A 902 -0.88 33.68 0.32
N ILE A 903 0.35 33.19 0.13
CA ILE A 903 1.09 33.36 -1.13
C ILE A 903 0.56 32.43 -2.24
N ILE A 904 -0.09 31.32 -1.89
CA ILE A 904 -0.76 30.42 -2.87
C ILE A 904 -2.13 30.97 -3.33
N LYS A 905 -2.61 32.08 -2.75
CA LYS A 905 -3.87 32.75 -3.12
C LYS A 905 -3.67 34.05 -3.94
N VAL A 906 -2.47 34.31 -4.45
CA VAL A 906 -2.18 35.46 -5.34
C VAL A 906 -1.73 34.96 -6.71
#